data_AF-A0A2E5P3G1-F1
#
_entry.id   AF-A0A2E5P3G1-F1
#
_cell.length_a   1.000
_cell.length_b   1.000
_cell.length_c   1.000
_cell.angle_alpha   90.00
_cell.angle_beta   90.00
_cell.angle_gamma   90.00
#
_symmetry.space_group_name_H-M   'P 1'
#
loop_
_entity.id
_entity.type
_entity.pdbx_description
1 polymer ?
#
loop_
_entity_poly.entity_id
_entity_poly.type
_entity_poly.pdbx_seq_one_letter_code
_entity_poly.pdbx_strand_id
1 'polypeptide(L)'
;MGPSNGGSSSLLRSIQRGNVFMLKRLIVIFAALAMVASACGSDDDAASGGQSTATTAAPAATTAAPATTAAPAATTAAPATTAAPAPEEVVTVGDHLGDGSLGTVEVGSGEDIQIRSLNAISGDVAFLGIPNQRGVEMAIADYGSIGGHDVSMGTGLDDLCSADGGQAAAQTIVADESVVGVIGTSCSGAAAAAAPLISEAGMVMISGSNTSPSLTSDLAGTAGSNNYPGYYRTAHNDLYQGAAAAGFAIEVLGVTSAAAIHDGDPYTQGLAQAFADAFEGHGGTITTFTAVNKGDTDMIPVLTEIAAGSPEMLFFPIFQPEGDFIVQQAGDVAGMDGITLMAADGLMVSNFMEIPETVGMYFSGPDLRYGSNRNQRVVGSSPDSFLSLYVMSYGENPSAAFWAHSFDATTLLLDAIEAASYVDDDGALVIDRAGVREYLSNVQGYSGLTGTLSCDEFGDCGSQKITVIGHANSSDVDGSLENVIYEYSPAGGNQVGELMVPLTATWRGVTADSIHIATTTIDFQWLVDNGFSPEGWGDQELVWQTMVDDLNARGGINGRQVVLDAVRPFSAIPGFGISADAVCLEVAGDFETFAVLGGFLGPAEISNICIPGQQNTFLLGGRMDEERLAQVQAPWVMDGTMVNRRMEVFLSLLDQNNLIEGRKFAILGRDDTEETYNTAREGMAALGADVVLELISDQTGGDTEGEDAWWDVQVERVRSSGADTILFAGGDRAALRNLFWAGIEVDKFIMNNETVTSLSSSVTPEMAEGAITLTGLTEQEQYDNPDSQTMCIEPFAAAHPDIVIGMPDTHEDGLEKWWRSIMTHCSQLRLFELVASEAGPNLTHDTIRTAMESIPQASTPVCPYGSLLPGKADFCDAFRLSTYRDDGSDNGVVEAWTEIMDGTP
;
A
#
# COMPACT_ATOMS: atom_id res chain seq x y z
N MET A 1 7.79 2.32 56.58
CA MET A 1 7.35 1.26 57.51
C MET A 1 7.25 -0.02 56.68
N GLY A 2 7.81 -1.15 57.11
CA GLY A 2 7.58 -2.46 56.47
C GLY A 2 6.33 -3.16 57.06
N PRO A 3 6.10 -4.47 56.83
CA PRO A 3 7.00 -5.50 56.26
C PRO A 3 6.34 -6.25 55.05
N SER A 4 6.71 -7.44 54.54
CA SER A 4 7.57 -8.54 55.01
C SER A 4 8.02 -9.52 53.90
N ASN A 5 9.26 -10.03 54.03
CA ASN A 5 9.76 -11.42 53.84
C ASN A 5 9.27 -12.29 52.65
N GLY A 6 10.09 -13.03 51.91
CA GLY A 6 11.49 -13.47 52.12
C GLY A 6 11.68 -14.95 51.72
N GLY A 7 12.88 -15.34 51.26
CA GLY A 7 13.22 -16.75 51.00
C GLY A 7 14.42 -16.98 50.05
N SER A 8 15.61 -17.25 50.60
CA SER A 8 16.83 -17.54 49.81
C SER A 8 17.40 -18.93 50.11
N SER A 9 17.99 -19.57 49.09
CA SER A 9 19.21 -20.40 49.21
C SER A 9 19.82 -20.59 47.79
N SER A 10 20.90 -19.93 47.40
CA SER A 10 22.30 -20.11 47.84
C SER A 10 22.90 -21.48 47.49
N LEU A 11 23.86 -21.51 46.55
CA LEU A 11 25.11 -22.28 46.68
C LEU A 11 26.19 -21.74 45.73
N LEU A 12 27.46 -21.90 46.12
CA LEU A 12 28.63 -21.21 45.59
C LEU A 12 29.58 -22.14 44.80
N ARG A 13 30.40 -21.52 43.92
CA ARG A 13 31.79 -21.91 43.55
C ARG A 13 31.96 -23.21 42.74
N SER A 14 32.35 -23.16 41.45
CA SER A 14 33.66 -22.80 40.84
C SER A 14 34.71 -23.93 40.82
N ILE A 15 35.43 -24.09 39.68
CA ILE A 15 36.90 -24.39 39.51
C ILE A 15 37.26 -25.42 38.38
N GLN A 16 38.19 -24.98 37.50
CA GLN A 16 39.16 -25.70 36.62
C GLN A 16 38.66 -26.48 35.37
N ARG A 17 39.02 -26.05 34.14
CA ARG A 17 40.31 -26.24 33.39
C ARG A 17 40.67 -27.71 33.07
N GLY A 18 40.83 -28.07 31.78
CA GLY A 18 41.49 -29.34 31.40
C GLY A 18 41.59 -29.74 29.91
N ASN A 19 42.47 -29.09 29.13
CA ASN A 19 43.28 -29.59 28.00
C ASN A 19 42.81 -30.65 26.96
N VAL A 20 42.86 -30.24 25.67
CA VAL A 20 43.71 -30.78 24.55
C VAL A 20 43.91 -32.31 24.39
N PHE A 21 43.52 -32.89 23.22
CA PHE A 21 44.44 -33.58 22.28
C PHE A 21 43.84 -33.95 20.90
N MET A 22 44.72 -34.07 19.88
CA MET A 22 44.45 -34.46 18.47
C MET A 22 44.15 -35.98 18.30
N LEU A 23 43.58 -36.42 17.14
CA LEU A 23 44.35 -37.05 16.04
C LEU A 23 43.54 -37.38 14.74
N LYS A 24 44.23 -37.26 13.59
CA LYS A 24 43.80 -37.47 12.18
C LYS A 24 43.52 -38.93 11.76
N ARG A 25 42.83 -39.12 10.62
CA ARG A 25 43.30 -39.98 9.48
C ARG A 25 42.68 -39.59 8.12
N LEU A 26 43.47 -39.76 7.04
CA LEU A 26 43.17 -39.46 5.61
C LEU A 26 42.78 -40.74 4.81
N ILE A 27 42.12 -40.59 3.64
CA ILE A 27 42.43 -41.19 2.29
C ILE A 27 41.19 -41.18 1.34
N VAL A 28 41.25 -41.13 -0.01
CA VAL A 28 41.94 -40.24 -0.99
C VAL A 28 41.59 -40.62 -2.45
N ILE A 29 41.00 -39.68 -3.21
CA ILE A 29 41.03 -39.39 -4.69
C ILE A 29 40.76 -40.51 -5.75
N PHE A 30 39.86 -40.20 -6.71
CA PHE A 30 39.92 -40.27 -8.22
C PHE A 30 38.49 -40.58 -8.75
N ALA A 31 37.76 -39.67 -9.42
CA ALA A 31 37.88 -39.17 -10.81
C ALA A 31 37.71 -40.29 -11.88
N ALA A 32 37.11 -40.10 -13.07
CA ALA A 32 36.28 -39.05 -13.69
C ALA A 32 35.74 -39.58 -15.05
N LEU A 33 35.09 -38.70 -15.84
CA LEU A 33 34.81 -38.80 -17.29
C LEU A 33 33.61 -39.65 -17.82
N ALA A 34 32.58 -38.91 -18.26
CA ALA A 34 32.26 -38.67 -19.67
C ALA A 34 31.34 -39.61 -20.50
N MET A 35 30.20 -39.00 -20.87
CA MET A 35 29.78 -38.68 -22.26
C MET A 35 28.81 -39.56 -23.07
N VAL A 36 27.90 -38.81 -23.74
CA VAL A 36 27.29 -39.02 -25.07
C VAL A 36 26.02 -39.91 -25.18
N ALA A 37 24.88 -39.25 -24.94
CA ALA A 37 23.88 -38.83 -25.94
C ALA A 37 23.09 -39.82 -26.85
N SER A 38 21.82 -39.42 -27.04
CA SER A 38 21.07 -39.30 -28.31
C SER A 38 20.00 -40.34 -28.70
N ALA A 39 19.00 -39.81 -29.42
CA ALA A 39 17.88 -40.43 -30.14
C ALA A 39 16.79 -41.13 -29.29
N CYS A 40 15.51 -40.73 -29.30
CA CYS A 40 14.55 -40.40 -30.37
C CYS A 40 13.81 -41.61 -30.98
N GLY A 41 12.48 -41.49 -31.05
CA GLY A 41 11.56 -42.34 -31.80
C GLY A 41 10.91 -43.47 -30.98
N SER A 42 9.64 -43.85 -31.12
CA SER A 42 8.43 -43.33 -31.80
C SER A 42 7.57 -44.57 -32.10
N ASP A 43 6.28 -44.48 -31.76
CA ASP A 43 5.12 -45.09 -32.42
C ASP A 43 4.87 -46.62 -32.39
N ASP A 44 3.58 -46.91 -32.11
CA ASP A 44 2.75 -48.06 -32.54
C ASP A 44 3.12 -49.49 -32.05
N ASP A 45 2.20 -50.47 -31.92
CA ASP A 45 0.81 -50.57 -32.42
C ASP A 45 -0.04 -51.60 -31.61
N ALA A 46 -1.33 -51.66 -31.94
CA ALA A 46 -2.19 -52.87 -32.01
C ALA A 46 -2.78 -53.55 -30.75
N ALA A 47 -4.03 -53.16 -30.46
CA ALA A 47 -5.25 -53.98 -30.66
C ALA A 47 -5.58 -55.23 -29.79
N SER A 48 -6.68 -55.14 -29.03
CA SER A 48 -7.93 -55.95 -29.17
C SER A 48 -9.01 -55.29 -28.28
N GLY A 49 -10.28 -55.07 -28.66
CA GLY A 49 -11.25 -55.89 -29.38
C GLY A 49 -12.30 -56.39 -28.36
N GLY A 50 -13.61 -56.13 -28.46
CA GLY A 50 -14.37 -55.27 -29.37
C GLY A 50 -15.89 -55.53 -29.23
N GLN A 51 -16.73 -54.66 -29.80
CA GLN A 51 -18.17 -54.87 -30.12
C GLN A 51 -19.13 -55.15 -28.93
N SER A 52 -20.37 -54.66 -28.89
CA SER A 52 -21.29 -54.33 -30.00
C SER A 52 -22.36 -53.28 -29.64
N THR A 53 -22.58 -52.32 -30.54
CA THR A 53 -23.88 -51.85 -31.11
C THR A 53 -25.18 -51.98 -30.28
N ALA A 54 -26.11 -51.02 -30.29
CA ALA A 54 -26.72 -50.47 -31.51
C ALA A 54 -27.56 -49.19 -31.28
N THR A 55 -27.37 -48.20 -32.17
CA THR A 55 -28.38 -47.47 -33.01
C THR A 55 -29.69 -47.00 -32.33
N THR A 56 -30.18 -45.75 -32.47
CA THR A 56 -30.60 -44.95 -33.66
C THR A 56 -30.96 -43.54 -33.15
N ALA A 57 -31.08 -42.43 -33.89
CA ALA A 57 -30.79 -41.94 -35.24
C ALA A 57 -31.46 -40.54 -35.29
N ALA A 58 -30.86 -39.53 -35.94
CA ALA A 58 -31.54 -38.26 -36.20
C ALA A 58 -32.64 -38.39 -37.27
N PRO A 59 -33.48 -37.35 -37.46
CA PRO A 59 -33.40 -36.69 -38.77
C PRO A 59 -33.56 -35.15 -38.78
N ALA A 60 -32.73 -34.55 -39.64
CA ALA A 60 -33.02 -33.44 -40.56
C ALA A 60 -34.08 -32.36 -40.24
N ALA A 61 -33.56 -31.14 -40.09
CA ALA A 61 -33.97 -29.87 -40.73
C ALA A 61 -35.27 -29.80 -41.56
N THR A 62 -36.03 -28.72 -41.36
CA THR A 62 -36.88 -28.13 -42.42
C THR A 62 -36.70 -26.61 -42.50
N THR A 63 -36.58 -26.09 -43.71
CA THR A 63 -36.42 -24.66 -44.05
C THR A 63 -37.76 -23.94 -44.20
N ALA A 64 -37.90 -22.69 -43.72
CA ALA A 64 -38.70 -21.64 -44.40
C ALA A 64 -38.55 -20.23 -43.80
N ALA A 65 -38.12 -19.28 -44.62
CA ALA A 65 -38.36 -17.83 -44.55
C ALA A 65 -38.21 -17.28 -45.99
N PRO A 66 -38.57 -16.02 -46.33
CA PRO A 66 -39.49 -15.05 -45.71
C PRO A 66 -40.54 -14.48 -46.72
N ALA A 67 -41.55 -13.71 -46.25
CA ALA A 67 -42.28 -12.68 -47.02
C ALA A 67 -43.23 -11.88 -46.08
N THR A 68 -42.96 -10.62 -45.72
CA THR A 68 -43.17 -9.34 -46.46
C THR A 68 -44.62 -8.90 -46.74
N THR A 69 -45.18 -8.08 -45.84
CA THR A 69 -46.04 -6.92 -46.16
C THR A 69 -45.78 -5.83 -45.10
N ALA A 70 -44.99 -4.81 -45.41
CA ALA A 70 -45.42 -3.55 -46.04
C ALA A 70 -46.10 -2.57 -45.04
N ALA A 71 -45.28 -1.69 -44.45
CA ALA A 71 -45.76 -0.51 -43.74
C ALA A 71 -46.21 0.59 -44.73
N PRO A 72 -47.14 1.46 -44.31
CA PRO A 72 -47.19 2.83 -44.79
C PRO A 72 -46.93 3.81 -43.63
N ALA A 73 -45.95 4.70 -43.81
CA ALA A 73 -45.82 5.89 -42.98
C ALA A 73 -46.85 6.95 -43.43
N ALA A 74 -47.58 7.55 -42.48
CA ALA A 74 -48.27 8.83 -42.69
C ALA A 74 -48.67 9.51 -41.36
N THR A 75 -47.86 10.49 -40.97
CA THR A 75 -48.23 11.83 -40.46
C THR A 75 -49.47 12.10 -39.58
N THR A 76 -49.22 13.04 -38.66
CA THR A 76 -50.07 14.15 -38.16
C THR A 76 -51.04 13.96 -36.98
N ALA A 77 -50.92 14.97 -36.10
CA ALA A 77 -51.92 15.57 -35.22
C ALA A 77 -52.28 14.86 -33.91
N ALA A 78 -51.90 15.51 -32.80
CA ALA A 78 -52.43 15.25 -31.47
C ALA A 78 -53.96 15.50 -31.43
N PRO A 79 -54.77 14.57 -30.91
CA PRO A 79 -56.16 14.83 -30.54
C PRO A 79 -56.25 15.48 -29.16
N ALA A 80 -57.28 16.31 -28.95
CA ALA A 80 -57.51 16.99 -27.69
C ALA A 80 -57.96 16.03 -26.56
N THR A 81 -57.57 16.37 -25.34
CA THR A 81 -58.04 15.76 -24.09
C THR A 81 -59.57 15.79 -24.00
N THR A 82 -60.16 14.61 -23.77
CA THR A 82 -61.55 14.48 -23.29
C THR A 82 -61.47 14.05 -21.83
N ALA A 83 -62.10 14.81 -20.93
CA ALA A 83 -61.92 14.63 -19.49
C ALA A 83 -62.42 13.26 -18.99
N ALA A 84 -61.60 12.62 -18.16
CA ALA A 84 -62.03 11.52 -17.30
C ALA A 84 -63.06 12.01 -16.26
N PRO A 85 -63.92 11.13 -15.71
CA PRO A 85 -64.83 11.52 -14.64
C PRO A 85 -64.04 11.97 -13.40
N ALA A 86 -64.63 12.87 -12.61
CA ALA A 86 -64.01 13.39 -11.40
C ALA A 86 -63.72 12.26 -10.40
N PRO A 87 -62.58 12.28 -9.70
CA PRO A 87 -62.35 11.40 -8.56
C PRO A 87 -63.39 11.69 -7.47
N GLU A 88 -63.84 10.65 -6.76
CA GLU A 88 -64.55 10.84 -5.51
C GLU A 88 -63.57 11.45 -4.50
N GLU A 89 -64.02 12.47 -3.75
CA GLU A 89 -63.21 13.11 -2.72
C GLU A 89 -62.91 12.11 -1.60
N VAL A 90 -61.67 11.62 -1.55
CA VAL A 90 -61.11 11.03 -0.33
C VAL A 90 -61.00 12.16 0.68
N VAL A 91 -61.79 12.06 1.76
CA VAL A 91 -61.80 13.08 2.81
C VAL A 91 -60.55 12.88 3.66
N THR A 92 -59.54 13.73 3.45
CA THR A 92 -58.40 13.85 4.37
C THR A 92 -58.89 14.35 5.72
N VAL A 93 -58.80 13.50 6.75
CA VAL A 93 -59.10 13.85 8.15
C VAL A 93 -57.85 13.59 8.99
N GLY A 94 -56.93 14.56 9.01
CA GLY A 94 -55.69 14.50 9.80
C GLY A 94 -54.65 15.50 9.29
N ASP A 95 -53.90 16.11 10.22
CA ASP A 95 -52.69 16.92 9.93
C ASP A 95 -51.41 16.03 9.96
N HIS A 96 -51.53 14.74 9.65
CA HIS A 96 -50.49 13.70 9.71
C HIS A 96 -50.50 12.81 8.45
N LEU A 97 -49.44 12.02 8.22
CA LEU A 97 -49.42 10.99 7.18
C LEU A 97 -50.25 9.76 7.60
N GLY A 98 -50.74 8.99 6.62
CA GLY A 98 -51.53 7.78 6.85
C GLY A 98 -53.04 7.97 6.99
N ASP A 99 -53.79 6.89 6.74
CA ASP A 99 -55.25 6.80 6.76
C ASP A 99 -55.79 5.73 7.74
N GLY A 100 -54.92 5.17 8.58
CA GLY A 100 -55.19 4.07 9.51
C GLY A 100 -55.42 2.70 8.86
N SER A 101 -55.30 2.56 7.53
CA SER A 101 -55.66 1.31 6.82
C SER A 101 -54.81 0.09 7.18
N LEU A 102 -53.59 0.30 7.70
CA LEU A 102 -52.67 -0.73 8.19
C LEU A 102 -52.62 -0.82 9.73
N GLY A 103 -53.51 -0.11 10.42
CA GLY A 103 -53.55 0.01 11.86
C GLY A 103 -52.56 1.05 12.42
N THR A 104 -52.80 1.42 13.67
CA THR A 104 -52.04 2.42 14.42
C THR A 104 -51.40 1.80 15.67
N VAL A 105 -50.26 2.32 16.08
CA VAL A 105 -49.60 1.98 17.36
C VAL A 105 -49.76 3.15 18.32
N GLU A 106 -50.42 2.91 19.45
CA GLU A 106 -50.49 3.86 20.58
C GLU A 106 -49.28 3.61 21.50
N VAL A 107 -48.53 4.67 21.85
CA VAL A 107 -47.38 4.61 22.77
C VAL A 107 -47.69 5.43 24.02
N GLY A 108 -47.83 4.74 25.15
CA GLY A 108 -48.21 5.32 26.43
C GLY A 108 -47.09 6.14 27.07
N SER A 109 -47.45 7.06 27.96
CA SER A 109 -46.49 7.96 28.61
C SER A 109 -45.43 7.18 29.42
N GLY A 110 -44.17 7.27 28.98
CA GLY A 110 -43.04 6.54 29.57
C GLY A 110 -42.84 5.13 29.00
N GLU A 111 -43.50 4.79 27.89
CA GLU A 111 -43.22 3.60 27.07
C GLU A 111 -42.35 3.99 25.86
N ASP A 112 -41.48 3.08 25.42
CA ASP A 112 -40.58 3.29 24.28
C ASP A 112 -41.27 2.88 22.97
N ILE A 113 -40.99 3.60 21.88
CA ILE A 113 -41.40 3.21 20.53
C ILE A 113 -40.68 1.91 20.14
N GLN A 114 -41.43 0.90 19.71
CA GLN A 114 -40.87 -0.42 19.41
C GLN A 114 -40.57 -0.57 17.91
N ILE A 115 -39.29 -0.80 17.60
CA ILE A 115 -38.85 -1.39 16.32
C ILE A 115 -38.18 -2.74 16.62
N ARG A 116 -37.79 -3.51 15.60
CA ARG A 116 -37.04 -4.77 15.79
C ARG A 116 -35.84 -4.85 14.87
N SER A 117 -34.72 -5.36 15.37
CA SER A 117 -33.56 -5.77 14.56
C SER A 117 -33.67 -7.26 14.25
N LEU A 118 -33.59 -7.63 12.98
CA LEU A 118 -33.67 -9.00 12.49
C LEU A 118 -32.45 -9.27 11.59
N ASN A 119 -31.46 -10.01 12.08
CA ASN A 119 -30.18 -10.19 11.40
C ASN A 119 -29.56 -11.56 11.70
N ALA A 120 -28.57 -11.97 10.91
CA ALA A 120 -27.82 -13.21 11.17
C ALA A 120 -26.75 -12.93 12.24
N ILE A 121 -27.06 -13.19 13.51
CA ILE A 121 -26.24 -12.77 14.66
C ILE A 121 -25.55 -13.93 15.41
N SER A 122 -25.65 -15.15 14.89
CA SER A 122 -24.88 -16.29 15.35
C SER A 122 -24.47 -17.22 14.19
N GLY A 123 -23.62 -18.20 14.49
CA GLY A 123 -23.03 -19.08 13.48
C GLY A 123 -21.95 -18.40 12.64
N ASP A 124 -21.54 -19.06 11.56
CA ASP A 124 -20.38 -18.68 10.75
C ASP A 124 -20.57 -17.38 9.96
N VAL A 125 -21.83 -16.93 9.80
CA VAL A 125 -22.25 -15.70 9.12
C VAL A 125 -22.50 -14.51 10.07
N ALA A 126 -22.21 -14.66 11.37
CA ALA A 126 -22.40 -13.59 12.36
C ALA A 126 -21.56 -12.33 12.09
N PHE A 127 -20.47 -12.45 11.30
CA PHE A 127 -19.64 -11.33 10.87
C PHE A 127 -20.42 -10.28 10.06
N LEU A 128 -21.55 -10.65 9.46
CA LEU A 128 -22.43 -9.76 8.70
C LEU A 128 -23.46 -9.08 9.61
N GLY A 129 -24.21 -9.86 10.39
CA GLY A 129 -25.35 -9.34 11.15
C GLY A 129 -24.97 -8.60 12.44
N ILE A 130 -23.82 -8.87 13.05
CA ILE A 130 -23.37 -8.15 14.25
C ILE A 130 -23.02 -6.68 13.95
N PRO A 131 -22.21 -6.33 12.92
CA PRO A 131 -22.04 -4.95 12.50
C PRO A 131 -23.35 -4.26 12.10
N ASN A 132 -24.25 -4.97 11.40
CA ASN A 132 -25.57 -4.45 11.03
C ASN A 132 -26.39 -4.04 12.26
N GLN A 133 -26.51 -4.93 13.27
CA GLN A 133 -27.22 -4.61 14.51
C GLN A 133 -26.58 -3.43 15.26
N ARG A 134 -25.26 -3.37 15.34
CA ARG A 134 -24.54 -2.22 15.96
C ARG A 134 -24.81 -0.91 15.20
N GLY A 135 -24.94 -0.95 13.87
CA GLY A 135 -25.42 0.17 13.06
C GLY A 135 -26.82 0.65 13.46
N VAL A 136 -27.74 -0.27 13.76
CA VAL A 136 -29.09 0.06 14.29
C VAL A 136 -28.99 0.72 15.68
N GLU A 137 -28.19 0.15 16.59
CA GLU A 137 -27.97 0.69 17.94
C GLU A 137 -27.41 2.13 17.89
N MET A 138 -26.42 2.36 17.04
CA MET A 138 -25.80 3.69 16.85
C MET A 138 -26.76 4.70 16.19
N ALA A 139 -27.60 4.27 15.24
CA ALA A 139 -28.61 5.14 14.63
C ALA A 139 -29.68 5.58 15.63
N ILE A 140 -30.20 4.66 16.46
CA ILE A 140 -31.14 4.99 17.54
C ILE A 140 -30.51 6.01 18.50
N ALA A 141 -29.26 5.78 18.92
CA ALA A 141 -28.55 6.66 19.83
C ALA A 141 -28.27 8.06 19.25
N ASP A 142 -27.96 8.15 17.94
CA ASP A 142 -27.78 9.42 17.25
C ASP A 142 -29.10 10.16 17.03
N TYR A 143 -30.21 9.46 16.78
CA TYR A 143 -31.52 10.09 16.58
C TYR A 143 -32.06 10.68 17.89
N GLY A 144 -32.12 9.86 18.94
CA GLY A 144 -32.80 10.18 20.19
C GLY A 144 -34.32 10.04 20.10
N SER A 145 -35.04 10.72 21.00
CA SER A 145 -36.49 10.50 21.18
C SER A 145 -37.39 11.20 20.15
N ILE A 146 -38.41 10.46 19.70
CA ILE A 146 -39.48 10.92 18.81
C ILE A 146 -40.72 11.23 19.65
N GLY A 147 -41.33 12.39 19.48
CA GLY A 147 -42.52 12.80 20.27
C GLY A 147 -42.29 12.91 21.79
N GLY A 148 -41.04 12.78 22.27
CA GLY A 148 -40.70 12.68 23.69
C GLY A 148 -40.59 11.24 24.24
N HIS A 149 -40.67 10.23 23.37
CA HIS A 149 -40.50 8.82 23.69
C HIS A 149 -39.17 8.30 23.14
N ASP A 150 -38.43 7.53 23.93
CA ASP A 150 -37.22 6.85 23.46
C ASP A 150 -37.60 5.71 22.50
N VAL A 151 -36.65 5.27 21.67
CA VAL A 151 -36.88 4.18 20.69
C VAL A 151 -36.07 2.96 21.08
N SER A 152 -36.69 1.77 20.99
CA SER A 152 -36.08 0.51 21.37
C SER A 152 -36.22 -0.52 20.26
N MET A 153 -35.10 -1.12 19.84
CA MET A 153 -35.10 -2.29 18.94
C MET A 153 -35.35 -3.62 19.65
N GLY A 154 -35.49 -3.60 20.99
CA GLY A 154 -35.54 -4.81 21.82
C GLY A 154 -34.21 -5.60 21.79
N THR A 155 -34.29 -6.90 22.07
CA THR A 155 -33.18 -7.82 21.80
C THR A 155 -33.20 -8.18 20.30
N GLY A 156 -32.04 -8.13 19.65
CA GLY A 156 -31.90 -8.57 18.26
C GLY A 156 -32.38 -10.01 18.05
N LEU A 157 -33.10 -10.24 16.96
CA LEU A 157 -33.64 -11.54 16.57
C LEU A 157 -32.74 -12.16 15.51
N ASP A 158 -32.42 -13.44 15.71
CA ASP A 158 -31.51 -14.19 14.85
C ASP A 158 -32.27 -14.91 13.73
N ASP A 159 -31.98 -14.57 12.48
CA ASP A 159 -32.54 -15.23 11.28
C ASP A 159 -31.70 -16.44 10.80
N LEU A 160 -30.51 -16.64 11.39
CA LEU A 160 -29.55 -17.70 11.04
C LEU A 160 -29.17 -17.71 9.54
N CYS A 161 -29.31 -16.58 8.83
CA CYS A 161 -29.16 -16.48 7.38
C CYS A 161 -30.00 -17.52 6.61
N SER A 162 -31.20 -17.83 7.11
CA SER A 162 -32.01 -18.96 6.64
C SER A 162 -33.48 -18.60 6.46
N ALA A 163 -34.16 -19.28 5.52
CA ALA A 163 -35.59 -19.10 5.31
C ALA A 163 -36.43 -19.50 6.55
N ASP A 164 -36.10 -20.63 7.18
CA ASP A 164 -36.80 -21.11 8.39
C ASP A 164 -36.59 -20.16 9.59
N GLY A 165 -35.37 -19.66 9.79
CA GLY A 165 -35.05 -18.69 10.84
C GLY A 165 -35.72 -17.34 10.61
N GLY A 166 -35.63 -16.79 9.39
CA GLY A 166 -36.33 -15.58 8.98
C GLY A 166 -37.85 -15.68 9.19
N GLN A 167 -38.47 -16.82 8.82
CA GLN A 167 -39.89 -17.06 9.06
C GLN A 167 -40.23 -17.13 10.56
N ALA A 168 -39.43 -17.85 11.38
CA ALA A 168 -39.68 -18.01 12.81
C ALA A 168 -39.51 -16.69 13.59
N ALA A 169 -38.52 -15.89 13.22
CA ALA A 169 -38.31 -14.57 13.79
C ALA A 169 -39.41 -13.60 13.35
N ALA A 170 -39.79 -13.57 12.07
CA ALA A 170 -40.93 -12.78 11.60
C ALA A 170 -42.24 -13.13 12.33
N GLN A 171 -42.53 -14.43 12.54
CA GLN A 171 -43.67 -14.88 13.36
C GLN A 171 -43.62 -14.34 14.81
N THR A 172 -42.42 -14.15 15.36
CA THR A 172 -42.23 -13.58 16.70
C THR A 172 -42.46 -12.06 16.69
N ILE A 173 -42.02 -11.36 15.64
CA ILE A 173 -42.22 -9.92 15.46
C ILE A 173 -43.69 -9.57 15.28
N VAL A 174 -44.39 -10.23 14.34
CA VAL A 174 -45.79 -9.90 14.01
C VAL A 174 -46.79 -10.28 15.10
N ALA A 175 -46.37 -11.06 16.09
CA ALA A 175 -47.16 -11.34 17.29
C ALA A 175 -47.14 -10.19 18.32
N ASP A 176 -46.25 -9.21 18.14
CA ASP A 176 -46.13 -8.02 18.97
C ASP A 176 -46.73 -6.81 18.23
N GLU A 177 -48.02 -6.55 18.50
CA GLU A 177 -48.77 -5.45 17.87
C GLU A 177 -48.21 -4.06 18.17
N SER A 178 -47.26 -3.91 19.11
CA SER A 178 -46.58 -2.63 19.39
C SER A 178 -45.44 -2.30 18.40
N VAL A 179 -44.96 -3.27 17.62
CA VAL A 179 -43.84 -3.05 16.69
C VAL A 179 -44.30 -2.22 15.48
N VAL A 180 -43.60 -1.13 15.20
CA VAL A 180 -43.90 -0.27 14.04
C VAL A 180 -43.22 -0.78 12.77
N GLY A 181 -41.94 -1.17 12.87
CA GLY A 181 -41.15 -1.64 11.73
C GLY A 181 -39.91 -2.45 12.13
N VAL A 182 -39.26 -3.02 11.13
CA VAL A 182 -38.13 -3.95 11.25
C VAL A 182 -36.94 -3.44 10.44
N ILE A 183 -35.74 -3.49 11.01
CA ILE A 183 -34.48 -3.34 10.27
C ILE A 183 -33.86 -4.72 10.10
N GLY A 184 -33.65 -5.12 8.84
CA GLY A 184 -33.27 -6.47 8.46
C GLY A 184 -33.90 -6.93 7.14
N THR A 185 -33.64 -8.14 6.65
CA THR A 185 -32.67 -9.13 7.16
C THR A 185 -31.24 -8.83 6.71
N SER A 186 -30.26 -9.52 7.30
CA SER A 186 -28.89 -9.55 6.74
C SER A 186 -28.83 -10.33 5.42
N CYS A 187 -29.50 -11.48 5.33
CA CYS A 187 -29.44 -12.37 4.17
C CYS A 187 -30.72 -12.38 3.32
N SER A 188 -30.56 -12.39 1.99
CA SER A 188 -31.67 -12.41 1.02
C SER A 188 -32.64 -13.57 1.20
N GLY A 189 -32.13 -14.79 1.43
CA GLY A 189 -32.96 -15.97 1.70
C GLY A 189 -33.84 -15.85 2.96
N ALA A 190 -33.39 -15.15 3.99
CA ALA A 190 -34.18 -14.88 5.19
C ALA A 190 -35.27 -13.83 4.93
N ALA A 191 -34.97 -12.75 4.17
CA ALA A 191 -35.97 -11.73 3.83
C ALA A 191 -37.11 -12.30 2.98
N ALA A 192 -36.81 -13.18 2.03
CA ALA A 192 -37.83 -13.81 1.19
C ALA A 192 -38.90 -14.57 2.00
N ALA A 193 -38.54 -15.11 3.17
CA ALA A 193 -39.47 -15.77 4.09
C ALA A 193 -40.11 -14.83 5.13
N ALA A 194 -39.39 -13.78 5.54
CA ALA A 194 -39.85 -12.81 6.55
C ALA A 194 -40.80 -11.73 5.99
N ALA A 195 -40.48 -11.18 4.81
CA ALA A 195 -41.20 -10.09 4.15
C ALA A 195 -42.72 -10.31 4.01
N PRO A 196 -43.24 -11.48 3.57
CA PRO A 196 -44.69 -11.66 3.43
C PRO A 196 -45.44 -11.53 4.76
N LEU A 197 -44.87 -12.05 5.85
CA LEU A 197 -45.48 -12.01 7.18
C LEU A 197 -45.51 -10.58 7.73
N ILE A 198 -44.40 -9.86 7.64
CA ILE A 198 -44.27 -8.48 8.11
C ILE A 198 -45.17 -7.55 7.28
N SER A 199 -45.24 -7.76 5.95
CA SER A 199 -46.14 -7.04 5.05
C SER A 199 -47.62 -7.26 5.39
N GLU A 200 -48.05 -8.51 5.66
CA GLU A 200 -49.43 -8.87 6.01
C GLU A 200 -49.85 -8.28 7.37
N ALA A 201 -48.91 -8.12 8.31
CA ALA A 201 -49.12 -7.43 9.59
C ALA A 201 -49.21 -5.89 9.46
N GLY A 202 -49.10 -5.33 8.25
CA GLY A 202 -49.12 -3.89 8.00
C GLY A 202 -47.83 -3.16 8.36
N MET A 203 -46.85 -3.85 8.95
CA MET A 203 -45.54 -3.31 9.31
C MET A 203 -44.68 -3.02 8.07
N VAL A 204 -43.51 -2.42 8.27
CA VAL A 204 -42.47 -2.24 7.23
C VAL A 204 -41.20 -2.99 7.60
N MET A 205 -40.44 -3.44 6.59
CA MET A 205 -39.10 -4.03 6.76
C MET A 205 -38.13 -3.28 5.85
N ILE A 206 -37.05 -2.73 6.41
CA ILE A 206 -35.97 -2.07 5.65
C ILE A 206 -34.68 -2.86 5.85
N SER A 207 -34.14 -3.46 4.78
CA SER A 207 -32.83 -4.12 4.86
C SER A 207 -31.70 -3.14 4.58
N GLY A 208 -30.70 -3.14 5.47
CA GLY A 208 -29.41 -2.51 5.22
C GLY A 208 -28.40 -3.40 4.51
N SER A 209 -28.73 -4.64 4.12
CA SER A 209 -27.67 -5.62 3.79
C SER A 209 -27.99 -6.60 2.67
N ASN A 210 -29.25 -6.88 2.38
CA ASN A 210 -29.59 -7.88 1.37
C ASN A 210 -29.83 -7.24 -0.01
N THR A 211 -29.32 -7.91 -1.05
CA THR A 211 -29.11 -7.32 -2.38
C THR A 211 -29.91 -8.01 -3.49
N SER A 212 -30.58 -9.14 -3.19
CA SER A 212 -31.30 -9.94 -4.18
C SER A 212 -32.37 -9.13 -4.93
N PRO A 213 -32.38 -9.13 -6.27
CA PRO A 213 -33.37 -8.40 -7.07
C PRO A 213 -34.78 -8.95 -6.87
N SER A 214 -34.88 -10.21 -6.41
CA SER A 214 -36.15 -10.89 -6.16
C SER A 214 -37.02 -10.20 -5.10
N LEU A 215 -36.43 -9.37 -4.23
CA LEU A 215 -37.12 -8.68 -3.13
C LEU A 215 -37.71 -7.32 -3.54
N THR A 216 -37.19 -6.69 -4.59
CA THR A 216 -37.67 -5.41 -5.12
C THR A 216 -38.10 -5.54 -6.58
N SER A 217 -37.19 -5.33 -7.52
CA SER A 217 -37.46 -5.12 -8.94
C SER A 217 -36.28 -5.53 -9.83
N ASP A 218 -36.60 -5.85 -11.09
CA ASP A 218 -35.62 -5.86 -12.18
C ASP A 218 -35.37 -4.44 -12.73
N LEU A 219 -34.31 -4.29 -13.54
CA LEU A 219 -33.96 -3.00 -14.17
C LEU A 219 -34.99 -2.50 -15.21
N ALA A 220 -36.04 -3.27 -15.50
CA ALA A 220 -37.15 -2.87 -16.37
C ALA A 220 -38.38 -2.38 -15.59
N GLY A 221 -38.33 -2.38 -14.25
CA GLY A 221 -39.46 -2.02 -13.39
C GLY A 221 -40.48 -3.15 -13.25
N THR A 222 -40.04 -4.40 -13.29
CA THR A 222 -40.88 -5.57 -12.99
C THR A 222 -40.65 -6.01 -11.55
N ALA A 223 -41.71 -6.14 -10.76
CA ALA A 223 -41.63 -6.64 -9.38
C ALA A 223 -40.96 -8.03 -9.30
N GLY A 224 -40.01 -8.18 -8.36
CA GLY A 224 -39.37 -9.45 -8.06
C GLY A 224 -40.33 -10.49 -7.48
N SER A 225 -39.97 -11.77 -7.57
CA SER A 225 -40.83 -12.89 -7.14
C SER A 225 -41.15 -12.92 -5.65
N ASN A 226 -40.34 -12.24 -4.84
CA ASN A 226 -40.44 -12.11 -3.39
C ASN A 226 -40.71 -10.65 -2.98
N ASN A 227 -41.20 -9.79 -3.89
CA ASN A 227 -41.57 -8.42 -3.58
C ASN A 227 -42.92 -8.37 -2.83
N TYR A 228 -42.94 -7.65 -1.71
CA TYR A 228 -44.12 -7.47 -0.87
C TYR A 228 -44.26 -6.00 -0.44
N PRO A 229 -45.48 -5.41 -0.45
CA PRO A 229 -45.68 -4.02 -0.07
C PRO A 229 -45.19 -3.70 1.36
N GLY A 230 -44.38 -2.66 1.52
CA GLY A 230 -43.75 -2.33 2.80
C GLY A 230 -42.39 -2.99 3.02
N TYR A 231 -41.89 -3.75 2.06
CA TYR A 231 -40.46 -4.06 1.96
C TYR A 231 -39.68 -2.89 1.36
N TYR A 232 -38.50 -2.59 1.90
CA TYR A 232 -37.56 -1.60 1.39
C TYR A 232 -36.11 -2.06 1.60
N ARG A 233 -35.14 -1.43 0.93
CA ARG A 233 -33.71 -1.57 1.26
C ARG A 233 -32.88 -0.32 0.99
N THR A 234 -31.76 -0.19 1.72
CA THR A 234 -30.69 0.79 1.48
C THR A 234 -29.41 0.15 0.92
N ALA A 235 -29.29 -1.17 0.94
CA ALA A 235 -28.30 -1.91 0.15
C ALA A 235 -28.59 -1.78 -1.36
N HIS A 236 -27.58 -2.06 -2.19
CA HIS A 236 -27.69 -2.06 -3.64
C HIS A 236 -28.44 -3.29 -4.20
N ASN A 237 -28.77 -3.23 -5.49
CA ASN A 237 -29.35 -4.33 -6.26
C ASN A 237 -28.25 -5.15 -6.94
N ASP A 238 -28.27 -6.49 -6.79
CA ASP A 238 -27.31 -7.38 -7.44
C ASP A 238 -27.27 -7.21 -8.97
N LEU A 239 -28.33 -6.71 -9.62
CA LEU A 239 -28.32 -6.42 -11.06
C LEU A 239 -27.31 -5.33 -11.43
N TYR A 240 -27.05 -4.34 -10.56
CA TYR A 240 -25.98 -3.36 -10.80
C TYR A 240 -24.60 -3.94 -10.46
N GLN A 241 -24.49 -4.82 -9.46
CA GLN A 241 -23.21 -5.41 -9.06
C GLN A 241 -22.73 -6.48 -10.05
N GLY A 242 -23.62 -7.35 -10.54
CA GLY A 242 -23.33 -8.29 -11.61
C GLY A 242 -22.94 -7.57 -12.90
N ALA A 243 -23.61 -6.45 -13.23
CA ALA A 243 -23.22 -5.59 -14.35
C ALA A 243 -21.86 -4.91 -14.13
N ALA A 244 -21.54 -4.48 -12.91
CA ALA A 244 -20.22 -3.92 -12.56
C ALA A 244 -19.10 -4.95 -12.72
N ALA A 245 -19.29 -6.17 -12.21
CA ALA A 245 -18.33 -7.26 -12.31
C ALA A 245 -18.13 -7.70 -13.77
N ALA A 246 -19.21 -7.83 -14.56
CA ALA A 246 -19.14 -8.15 -15.97
C ALA A 246 -18.48 -7.03 -16.80
N GLY A 247 -18.80 -5.77 -16.51
CA GLY A 247 -18.18 -4.59 -17.11
C GLY A 247 -16.69 -4.54 -16.83
N PHE A 248 -16.28 -4.72 -15.57
CA PHE A 248 -14.87 -4.81 -15.20
C PHE A 248 -14.12 -5.93 -15.92
N ALA A 249 -14.69 -7.14 -15.96
CA ALA A 249 -14.09 -8.29 -16.63
C ALA A 249 -13.85 -8.04 -18.13
N ILE A 250 -14.82 -7.47 -18.85
CA ILE A 250 -14.74 -7.27 -20.30
C ILE A 250 -13.98 -5.99 -20.68
N GLU A 251 -14.28 -4.88 -20.01
CA GLU A 251 -13.81 -3.54 -20.41
C GLU A 251 -12.44 -3.20 -19.84
N VAL A 252 -12.07 -3.76 -18.68
CA VAL A 252 -10.79 -3.48 -18.01
C VAL A 252 -9.82 -4.66 -18.12
N LEU A 253 -10.25 -5.88 -17.76
CA LEU A 253 -9.40 -7.07 -17.84
C LEU A 253 -9.32 -7.67 -19.25
N GLY A 254 -10.27 -7.38 -20.13
CA GLY A 254 -10.33 -7.94 -21.49
C GLY A 254 -10.70 -9.43 -21.55
N VAL A 255 -11.27 -9.98 -20.47
CA VAL A 255 -11.71 -11.38 -20.33
C VAL A 255 -12.86 -11.66 -21.28
N THR A 256 -12.80 -12.77 -22.01
CA THR A 256 -13.83 -13.19 -22.99
C THR A 256 -14.60 -14.42 -22.55
N SER A 257 -14.06 -15.19 -21.59
CA SER A 257 -14.65 -16.41 -21.05
C SER A 257 -14.58 -16.45 -19.54
N ALA A 258 -15.69 -16.79 -18.89
CA ALA A 258 -15.77 -16.86 -17.42
C ALA A 258 -16.56 -18.09 -16.97
N ALA A 259 -16.42 -18.47 -15.70
CA ALA A 259 -17.29 -19.41 -15.00
C ALA A 259 -17.89 -18.77 -13.76
N ALA A 260 -18.99 -19.33 -13.26
CA ALA A 260 -19.65 -18.87 -12.04
C ALA A 260 -20.02 -20.03 -11.09
N ILE A 261 -19.82 -19.81 -9.79
CA ILE A 261 -20.27 -20.68 -8.69
C ILE A 261 -21.33 -19.94 -7.86
N HIS A 262 -22.39 -20.64 -7.46
CA HIS A 262 -23.33 -20.20 -6.44
C HIS A 262 -23.59 -21.31 -5.40
N ASP A 263 -24.35 -21.02 -4.33
CA ASP A 263 -24.83 -22.03 -3.36
C ASP A 263 -26.36 -22.27 -3.41
N GLY A 264 -27.08 -21.46 -4.19
CA GLY A 264 -28.54 -21.55 -4.38
C GLY A 264 -29.35 -20.64 -3.46
N ASP A 265 -28.70 -19.84 -2.61
CA ASP A 265 -29.34 -18.73 -1.91
C ASP A 265 -29.81 -17.64 -2.91
N PRO A 266 -30.93 -16.95 -2.64
CA PRO A 266 -31.38 -15.82 -3.46
C PRO A 266 -30.38 -14.67 -3.64
N TYR A 267 -29.37 -14.53 -2.77
CA TYR A 267 -28.19 -13.69 -3.03
C TYR A 267 -27.23 -14.37 -4.00
N THR A 268 -26.61 -15.48 -3.62
CA THR A 268 -25.48 -16.07 -4.37
C THR A 268 -25.87 -16.43 -5.81
N GLN A 269 -27.03 -17.06 -5.99
CA GLN A 269 -27.54 -17.43 -7.31
C GLN A 269 -28.04 -16.21 -8.08
N GLY A 270 -28.61 -15.22 -7.38
CA GLY A 270 -29.08 -13.96 -7.97
C GLY A 270 -27.93 -13.16 -8.58
N LEU A 271 -26.87 -12.94 -7.80
CA LEU A 271 -25.69 -12.19 -8.23
C LEU A 271 -24.85 -12.97 -9.26
N ALA A 272 -24.68 -14.29 -9.11
CA ALA A 272 -24.02 -15.12 -10.12
C ALA A 272 -24.76 -15.06 -11.47
N GLN A 273 -26.10 -15.13 -11.46
CA GLN A 273 -26.92 -15.01 -12.68
C GLN A 273 -26.86 -13.59 -13.25
N ALA A 274 -26.90 -12.55 -12.41
CA ALA A 274 -26.77 -11.16 -12.85
C ALA A 274 -25.43 -10.89 -13.56
N PHE A 275 -24.33 -11.43 -13.03
CA PHE A 275 -23.02 -11.42 -13.69
C PHE A 275 -23.07 -12.19 -15.01
N ALA A 276 -23.59 -13.42 -15.02
CA ALA A 276 -23.67 -14.25 -16.21
C ALA A 276 -24.44 -13.57 -17.36
N ASP A 277 -25.64 -13.06 -17.06
CA ASP A 277 -26.50 -12.38 -18.03
C ASP A 277 -25.86 -11.09 -18.58
N ALA A 278 -25.18 -10.32 -17.72
CA ALA A 278 -24.47 -9.11 -18.13
C ALA A 278 -23.21 -9.43 -18.97
N PHE A 279 -22.43 -10.44 -18.57
CA PHE A 279 -21.22 -10.86 -19.26
C PHE A 279 -21.53 -11.40 -20.66
N GLU A 280 -22.54 -12.26 -20.80
CA GLU A 280 -23.03 -12.71 -22.12
C GLU A 280 -23.66 -11.56 -22.92
N GLY A 281 -24.39 -10.66 -22.27
CA GLY A 281 -24.97 -9.46 -22.89
C GLY A 281 -23.92 -8.52 -23.51
N HIS A 282 -22.73 -8.44 -22.91
CA HIS A 282 -21.58 -7.70 -23.41
C HIS A 282 -20.69 -8.51 -24.38
N GLY A 283 -21.05 -9.76 -24.68
CA GLY A 283 -20.40 -10.61 -25.69
C GLY A 283 -19.36 -11.60 -25.17
N GLY A 284 -19.22 -11.72 -23.85
CA GLY A 284 -18.47 -12.81 -23.21
C GLY A 284 -19.19 -14.16 -23.31
N THR A 285 -18.59 -15.22 -22.80
CA THR A 285 -19.17 -16.58 -22.74
C THR A 285 -19.02 -17.18 -21.35
N ILE A 286 -20.11 -17.63 -20.74
CA ILE A 286 -20.06 -18.42 -19.51
C ILE A 286 -19.80 -19.89 -19.87
N THR A 287 -18.61 -20.40 -19.52
CA THR A 287 -18.17 -21.77 -19.83
C THR A 287 -18.85 -22.79 -18.91
N THR A 288 -19.02 -22.41 -17.65
CA THR A 288 -19.57 -23.24 -16.57
C THR A 288 -20.37 -22.36 -15.62
N PHE A 289 -21.61 -22.74 -15.34
CA PHE A 289 -22.44 -22.16 -14.28
C PHE A 289 -22.90 -23.31 -13.40
N THR A 290 -22.37 -23.39 -12.18
CA THR A 290 -22.48 -24.58 -11.32
C THR A 290 -22.66 -24.19 -9.85
N ALA A 291 -22.90 -25.17 -8.99
CA ALA A 291 -23.27 -24.94 -7.60
C ALA A 291 -22.47 -25.80 -6.62
N VAL A 292 -22.13 -25.21 -5.47
CA VAL A 292 -21.71 -25.91 -4.25
C VAL A 292 -22.88 -25.98 -3.27
N ASN A 293 -22.78 -26.82 -2.23
CA ASN A 293 -23.76 -26.84 -1.14
C ASN A 293 -23.18 -26.11 0.08
N LYS A 294 -24.03 -25.39 0.83
CA LYS A 294 -23.67 -24.88 2.16
C LYS A 294 -23.24 -26.06 3.05
N GLY A 295 -22.04 -26.00 3.62
CA GLY A 295 -21.37 -27.03 4.39
C GLY A 295 -20.40 -27.93 3.60
N ASP A 296 -20.21 -27.72 2.30
CA ASP A 296 -19.20 -28.47 1.52
C ASP A 296 -17.78 -27.99 1.89
N THR A 297 -16.84 -28.94 2.00
CA THR A 297 -15.42 -28.66 2.32
C THR A 297 -14.43 -29.18 1.28
N ASP A 298 -14.94 -29.83 0.23
CA ASP A 298 -14.16 -30.43 -0.85
C ASP A 298 -14.60 -29.80 -2.17
N MET A 299 -13.83 -28.80 -2.62
CA MET A 299 -14.11 -28.01 -3.82
C MET A 299 -13.42 -28.59 -5.06
N ILE A 300 -12.54 -29.59 -4.90
CA ILE A 300 -11.86 -30.26 -6.00
C ILE A 300 -12.82 -30.71 -7.12
N PRO A 301 -14.02 -31.28 -6.85
CA PRO A 301 -14.95 -31.68 -7.92
C PRO A 301 -15.47 -30.51 -8.75
N VAL A 302 -15.86 -29.39 -8.11
CA VAL A 302 -16.41 -28.22 -8.81
C VAL A 302 -15.33 -27.44 -9.55
N LEU A 303 -14.14 -27.30 -8.94
CA LEU A 303 -12.96 -26.71 -9.56
C LEU A 303 -12.50 -27.54 -10.78
N THR A 304 -12.59 -28.87 -10.71
CA THR A 304 -12.27 -29.74 -11.86
C THR A 304 -13.27 -29.58 -13.02
N GLU A 305 -14.56 -29.36 -12.72
CA GLU A 305 -15.58 -29.04 -13.74
C GLU A 305 -15.28 -27.70 -14.41
N ILE A 306 -14.88 -26.68 -13.63
CA ILE A 306 -14.52 -25.35 -14.12
C ILE A 306 -13.26 -25.38 -14.98
N ALA A 307 -12.19 -26.04 -14.53
CA ALA A 307 -10.95 -26.19 -15.30
C ALA A 307 -11.18 -26.88 -16.65
N ALA A 308 -12.13 -27.82 -16.73
CA ALA A 308 -12.51 -28.49 -17.98
C ALA A 308 -13.23 -27.56 -18.98
N GLY A 309 -13.83 -26.46 -18.52
CA GLY A 309 -14.34 -25.37 -19.36
C GLY A 309 -13.27 -24.38 -19.83
N SER A 310 -12.12 -24.36 -19.15
CA SER A 310 -10.97 -23.46 -19.39
C SER A 310 -11.34 -21.96 -19.50
N PRO A 311 -12.08 -21.39 -18.53
CA PRO A 311 -12.38 -19.96 -18.51
C PRO A 311 -11.13 -19.13 -18.16
N GLU A 312 -11.15 -17.85 -18.55
CA GLU A 312 -10.13 -16.86 -18.16
C GLU A 312 -10.41 -16.26 -16.76
N MET A 313 -11.66 -16.34 -16.27
CA MET A 313 -12.09 -15.86 -14.95
C MET A 313 -13.05 -16.83 -14.25
N LEU A 314 -13.02 -16.88 -12.92
CA LEU A 314 -14.03 -17.52 -12.07
C LEU A 314 -14.66 -16.48 -11.13
N PHE A 315 -15.98 -16.29 -11.21
CA PHE A 315 -16.77 -15.44 -10.32
C PHE A 315 -17.53 -16.29 -9.28
N PHE A 316 -17.35 -16.02 -7.99
CA PHE A 316 -17.97 -16.80 -6.91
C PHE A 316 -18.55 -15.90 -5.79
N PRO A 317 -19.75 -15.32 -6.00
CA PRO A 317 -20.45 -14.52 -5.00
C PRO A 317 -21.10 -15.40 -3.92
N ILE A 318 -20.28 -16.06 -3.10
CA ILE A 318 -20.73 -16.92 -2.00
C ILE A 318 -20.31 -16.34 -0.63
N PHE A 319 -20.29 -17.17 0.41
CA PHE A 319 -19.86 -16.80 1.77
C PHE A 319 -18.75 -17.76 2.26
N GLN A 320 -18.23 -17.49 3.45
CA GLN A 320 -17.37 -18.41 4.19
C GLN A 320 -18.22 -19.45 4.94
N PRO A 321 -17.71 -20.69 5.14
CA PRO A 321 -16.36 -21.14 4.83
C PRO A 321 -16.14 -21.66 3.40
N GLU A 322 -17.17 -21.76 2.56
CA GLU A 322 -17.05 -22.34 1.22
C GLU A 322 -16.08 -21.55 0.32
N GLY A 323 -16.08 -20.21 0.43
CA GLY A 323 -15.11 -19.35 -0.24
C GLY A 323 -13.66 -19.69 0.10
N ASP A 324 -13.35 -19.90 1.38
CA ASP A 324 -12.01 -20.27 1.88
C ASP A 324 -11.52 -21.53 1.17
N PHE A 325 -12.39 -22.55 1.10
CA PHE A 325 -12.06 -23.82 0.46
C PHE A 325 -11.92 -23.71 -1.06
N ILE A 326 -12.60 -22.76 -1.73
CA ILE A 326 -12.36 -22.50 -3.15
C ILE A 326 -10.94 -21.99 -3.38
N VAL A 327 -10.51 -20.96 -2.66
CA VAL A 327 -9.19 -20.34 -2.90
C VAL A 327 -8.04 -21.24 -2.44
N GLN A 328 -8.18 -21.92 -1.30
CA GLN A 328 -7.18 -22.86 -0.80
C GLN A 328 -6.99 -24.10 -1.69
N GLN A 329 -8.03 -24.53 -2.42
CA GLN A 329 -7.99 -25.74 -3.24
C GLN A 329 -7.83 -25.46 -4.75
N ALA A 330 -7.98 -24.21 -5.19
CA ALA A 330 -7.80 -23.83 -6.60
C ALA A 330 -6.42 -24.23 -7.14
N GLY A 331 -5.36 -23.97 -6.38
CA GLY A 331 -3.98 -24.32 -6.76
C GLY A 331 -3.68 -25.83 -6.83
N ASP A 332 -4.50 -26.68 -6.21
CA ASP A 332 -4.37 -28.14 -6.28
C ASP A 332 -4.99 -28.74 -7.56
N VAL A 333 -5.77 -27.95 -8.32
CA VAL A 333 -6.51 -28.43 -9.50
C VAL A 333 -5.84 -27.96 -10.79
N ALA A 334 -5.18 -28.90 -11.47
CA ALA A 334 -4.51 -28.65 -12.74
C ALA A 334 -5.45 -28.03 -13.79
N GLY A 335 -5.07 -26.86 -14.31
CA GLY A 335 -5.89 -26.08 -15.24
C GLY A 335 -6.67 -24.94 -14.60
N MET A 336 -6.57 -24.74 -13.28
CA MET A 336 -6.93 -23.49 -12.60
C MET A 336 -5.79 -22.44 -12.65
N ASP A 337 -4.58 -22.85 -13.04
CA ASP A 337 -3.40 -22.00 -13.11
C ASP A 337 -3.62 -20.76 -14.01
N GLY A 338 -3.52 -19.56 -13.43
CA GLY A 338 -3.65 -18.29 -14.15
C GLY A 338 -5.09 -17.86 -14.46
N ILE A 339 -6.11 -18.55 -13.94
CA ILE A 339 -7.50 -18.07 -13.98
C ILE A 339 -7.64 -16.90 -13.02
N THR A 340 -8.26 -15.80 -13.48
CA THR A 340 -8.57 -14.66 -12.60
C THR A 340 -9.67 -15.03 -11.63
N LEU A 341 -9.40 -14.97 -10.33
CA LEU A 341 -10.38 -15.22 -9.28
C LEU A 341 -11.07 -13.91 -8.87
N MET A 342 -12.41 -13.92 -8.88
CA MET A 342 -13.22 -12.75 -8.50
C MET A 342 -14.35 -13.15 -7.54
N ALA A 343 -14.50 -12.39 -6.46
CA ALA A 343 -15.56 -12.57 -5.47
C ALA A 343 -16.45 -11.31 -5.37
N ALA A 344 -17.41 -11.37 -4.44
CA ALA A 344 -18.37 -10.31 -4.17
C ALA A 344 -18.32 -9.87 -2.69
N ASP A 345 -19.21 -8.96 -2.30
CA ASP A 345 -19.32 -8.35 -0.97
C ASP A 345 -19.44 -9.39 0.16
N GLY A 346 -20.07 -10.54 -0.08
CA GLY A 346 -20.15 -11.65 0.88
C GLY A 346 -18.80 -12.30 1.25
N LEU A 347 -17.74 -12.03 0.49
CA LEU A 347 -16.35 -12.43 0.79
C LEU A 347 -15.39 -11.21 0.88
N MET A 348 -15.89 -9.98 0.73
CA MET A 348 -15.09 -8.75 0.88
C MET A 348 -14.98 -8.37 2.37
N VAL A 349 -14.37 -9.28 3.14
CA VAL A 349 -14.27 -9.24 4.61
C VAL A 349 -12.87 -9.66 5.06
N SER A 350 -12.40 -9.06 6.16
CA SER A 350 -10.98 -9.16 6.58
C SER A 350 -10.49 -10.59 6.74
N ASN A 351 -11.27 -11.46 7.39
CA ASN A 351 -10.88 -12.84 7.64
C ASN A 351 -10.91 -13.75 6.38
N PHE A 352 -11.51 -13.31 5.27
CA PHE A 352 -11.32 -13.96 3.97
C PHE A 352 -10.09 -13.38 3.25
N MET A 353 -9.96 -12.05 3.20
CA MET A 353 -8.85 -11.36 2.55
C MET A 353 -7.50 -11.56 3.26
N GLU A 354 -7.49 -11.96 4.54
CA GLU A 354 -6.28 -12.37 5.27
C GLU A 354 -5.74 -13.75 4.82
N ILE A 355 -6.49 -14.51 4.00
CA ILE A 355 -6.04 -15.79 3.45
C ILE A 355 -5.01 -15.51 2.32
N PRO A 356 -3.76 -16.01 2.41
CA PRO A 356 -2.70 -15.71 1.44
C PRO A 356 -3.06 -16.04 -0.01
N GLU A 357 -3.84 -17.10 -0.23
CA GLU A 357 -4.31 -17.53 -1.55
C GLU A 357 -5.29 -16.56 -2.22
N THR A 358 -5.76 -15.52 -1.51
CA THR A 358 -6.63 -14.47 -2.10
C THR A 358 -5.85 -13.33 -2.75
N VAL A 359 -4.53 -13.21 -2.54
CA VAL A 359 -3.71 -12.15 -3.14
C VAL A 359 -3.78 -12.21 -4.67
N GLY A 360 -4.10 -11.08 -5.30
CA GLY A 360 -4.36 -10.96 -6.74
C GLY A 360 -5.83 -11.16 -7.14
N MET A 361 -6.73 -11.43 -6.19
CA MET A 361 -8.18 -11.45 -6.45
C MET A 361 -8.77 -10.06 -6.65
N TYR A 362 -9.92 -10.03 -7.33
CA TYR A 362 -10.79 -8.86 -7.40
C TYR A 362 -12.08 -9.08 -6.58
N PHE A 363 -12.62 -8.00 -6.00
CA PHE A 363 -13.87 -8.05 -5.24
C PHE A 363 -14.81 -6.96 -5.73
N SER A 364 -16.05 -7.31 -6.08
CA SER A 364 -17.12 -6.35 -6.34
C SER A 364 -17.96 -6.13 -5.07
N GLY A 365 -18.33 -4.89 -4.76
CA GLY A 365 -19.13 -4.59 -3.57
C GLY A 365 -19.63 -3.15 -3.51
N PRO A 366 -20.30 -2.75 -2.41
CA PRO A 366 -20.77 -1.38 -2.24
C PRO A 366 -19.59 -0.41 -2.14
N ASP A 367 -19.79 0.84 -2.62
CA ASP A 367 -18.79 1.90 -2.47
C ASP A 367 -18.57 2.27 -1.00
N LEU A 368 -17.42 1.89 -0.45
CA LEU A 368 -17.05 2.08 0.97
C LEU A 368 -16.65 3.52 1.31
N ARG A 369 -16.55 4.41 0.32
CA ARG A 369 -16.18 5.83 0.51
C ARG A 369 -17.40 6.61 0.94
N TYR A 370 -17.82 6.36 2.18
CA TYR A 370 -19.03 6.92 2.77
C TYR A 370 -19.02 8.46 2.80
N GLY A 371 -20.20 9.05 2.69
CA GLY A 371 -20.44 10.49 2.71
C GLY A 371 -20.71 11.04 4.11
N SER A 372 -21.17 12.30 4.14
CA SER A 372 -21.53 12.99 5.39
C SER A 372 -22.93 12.62 5.88
N ASN A 373 -23.06 12.29 7.16
CA ASN A 373 -24.35 12.01 7.81
C ASN A 373 -25.26 13.26 7.86
N ARG A 374 -26.56 13.04 7.64
CA ARG A 374 -27.63 14.03 7.83
C ARG A 374 -27.90 14.29 9.31
N ASN A 375 -27.85 13.27 10.14
CA ASN A 375 -27.94 13.40 11.59
C ASN A 375 -26.54 13.61 12.19
N GLN A 376 -26.44 14.36 13.29
CA GLN A 376 -25.15 14.90 13.78
C GLN A 376 -25.12 15.08 15.31
N ARG A 377 -25.95 14.36 16.07
CA ARG A 377 -26.12 14.60 17.52
C ARG A 377 -25.04 13.96 18.38
N VAL A 378 -24.61 12.76 18.01
CA VAL A 378 -23.68 11.90 18.76
C VAL A 378 -22.54 11.42 17.88
N VAL A 379 -22.85 10.99 16.66
CA VAL A 379 -21.91 10.29 15.76
C VAL A 379 -21.02 11.25 14.96
N GLY A 380 -21.39 12.53 14.88
CA GLY A 380 -20.72 13.53 14.05
C GLY A 380 -21.12 13.45 12.57
N SER A 381 -20.38 14.15 11.70
CA SER A 381 -20.77 14.33 10.29
C SER A 381 -19.85 13.64 9.28
N SER A 382 -18.86 12.84 9.70
CA SER A 382 -17.96 12.10 8.80
C SER A 382 -17.93 10.60 9.09
N PRO A 383 -17.52 9.75 8.12
CA PRO A 383 -17.32 8.33 8.35
C PRO A 383 -16.30 8.04 9.45
N ASP A 384 -15.21 8.81 9.50
CA ASP A 384 -14.14 8.66 10.51
C ASP A 384 -14.68 8.84 11.94
N SER A 385 -15.63 9.76 12.15
CA SER A 385 -16.24 9.97 13.46
C SER A 385 -17.20 8.83 13.82
N PHE A 386 -17.84 8.19 12.83
CA PHE A 386 -18.55 6.92 13.05
C PHE A 386 -17.58 5.80 13.43
N LEU A 387 -16.57 5.52 12.61
CA LEU A 387 -15.63 4.42 12.82
C LEU A 387 -14.91 4.56 14.18
N SER A 388 -14.46 5.77 14.52
CA SER A 388 -13.91 6.08 15.84
C SER A 388 -14.88 5.73 16.97
N LEU A 389 -16.16 6.10 16.85
CA LEU A 389 -17.17 5.82 17.87
C LEU A 389 -17.53 4.33 17.94
N TYR A 390 -17.54 3.62 16.80
CA TYR A 390 -17.76 2.18 16.73
C TYR A 390 -16.62 1.44 17.46
N VAL A 391 -15.36 1.75 17.15
CA VAL A 391 -14.19 1.17 17.83
C VAL A 391 -14.19 1.53 19.32
N MET A 392 -14.55 2.75 19.71
CA MET A 392 -14.70 3.13 21.12
C MET A 392 -15.80 2.37 21.85
N SER A 393 -16.89 2.01 21.15
CA SER A 393 -18.05 1.34 21.74
C SER A 393 -17.88 -0.18 21.83
N TYR A 394 -17.22 -0.78 20.83
CA TYR A 394 -17.21 -2.23 20.62
C TYR A 394 -15.79 -2.86 20.64
N GLY A 395 -14.73 -2.06 20.55
CA GLY A 395 -13.34 -2.50 20.69
C GLY A 395 -12.68 -3.09 19.43
N GLU A 396 -13.38 -3.06 18.30
CA GLU A 396 -12.98 -3.66 17.02
C GLU A 396 -13.55 -2.84 15.84
N ASN A 397 -12.99 -2.99 14.64
CA ASN A 397 -13.57 -2.44 13.41
C ASN A 397 -14.82 -3.24 12.97
N PRO A 398 -15.72 -2.65 12.14
CA PRO A 398 -16.81 -3.41 11.53
C PRO A 398 -16.27 -4.45 10.54
N SER A 399 -16.64 -5.73 10.72
CA SER A 399 -16.16 -6.86 9.90
C SER A 399 -16.74 -6.97 8.49
N ALA A 400 -17.80 -6.21 8.18
CA ALA A 400 -18.46 -6.19 6.88
C ALA A 400 -19.09 -4.81 6.62
N ALA A 401 -19.18 -4.40 5.36
CA ALA A 401 -19.56 -3.04 4.94
C ALA A 401 -20.96 -2.55 5.38
N PHE A 402 -21.93 -3.46 5.47
CA PHE A 402 -23.36 -3.11 5.54
C PHE A 402 -23.85 -2.45 6.85
N TRP A 403 -22.96 -2.19 7.82
CA TRP A 403 -23.28 -1.38 9.00
C TRP A 403 -23.75 0.04 8.63
N ALA A 404 -23.15 0.66 7.60
CA ALA A 404 -23.46 2.03 7.18
C ALA A 404 -24.85 2.10 6.51
N HIS A 405 -25.14 1.11 5.68
CA HIS A 405 -26.45 0.91 5.06
C HIS A 405 -27.52 0.62 6.12
N SER A 406 -27.19 -0.15 7.17
CA SER A 406 -28.09 -0.43 8.30
C SER A 406 -28.35 0.82 9.17
N PHE A 407 -27.35 1.69 9.32
CA PHE A 407 -27.52 3.00 9.97
C PHE A 407 -28.46 3.91 9.16
N ASP A 408 -28.26 4.00 7.84
CA ASP A 408 -29.13 4.78 6.95
C ASP A 408 -30.57 4.21 6.94
N ALA A 409 -30.74 2.88 6.87
CA ALA A 409 -32.04 2.22 6.93
C ALA A 409 -32.77 2.53 8.24
N THR A 410 -32.06 2.52 9.36
CA THR A 410 -32.62 2.84 10.67
C THR A 410 -33.02 4.31 10.74
N THR A 411 -32.13 5.23 10.34
CA THR A 411 -32.42 6.67 10.34
C THR A 411 -33.62 7.01 9.46
N LEU A 412 -33.74 6.35 8.31
CA LEU A 412 -34.87 6.49 7.39
C LEU A 412 -36.19 5.96 7.99
N LEU A 413 -36.16 4.84 8.72
CA LEU A 413 -37.32 4.35 9.46
C LEU A 413 -37.73 5.32 10.58
N LEU A 414 -36.77 5.91 11.30
CA LEU A 414 -37.04 6.86 12.39
C LEU A 414 -37.66 8.16 11.86
N ASP A 415 -37.16 8.70 10.74
CA ASP A 415 -37.78 9.84 10.04
C ASP A 415 -39.21 9.51 9.56
N ALA A 416 -39.44 8.29 9.05
CA ALA A 416 -40.78 7.84 8.64
C ALA A 416 -41.74 7.70 9.83
N ILE A 417 -41.25 7.24 10.99
CA ILE A 417 -42.00 7.16 12.24
C ILE A 417 -42.35 8.57 12.74
N GLU A 418 -41.40 9.51 12.78
CA GLU A 418 -41.68 10.90 13.19
C GLU A 418 -42.73 11.55 12.28
N ALA A 419 -42.62 11.39 10.96
CA ALA A 419 -43.57 11.97 10.01
C ALA A 419 -44.98 11.34 10.05
N ALA A 420 -45.10 10.09 10.50
CA ALA A 420 -46.36 9.37 10.70
C ALA A 420 -46.90 9.44 12.14
N SER A 421 -46.24 10.21 13.00
CA SER A 421 -46.62 10.38 14.42
C SER A 421 -47.52 11.59 14.63
N TYR A 422 -48.55 11.43 15.46
CA TYR A 422 -49.36 12.52 15.99
C TYR A 422 -49.75 12.26 17.45
N VAL A 423 -50.32 13.26 18.12
CA VAL A 423 -50.85 13.11 19.49
C VAL A 423 -52.38 13.12 19.42
N ASP A 424 -53.02 12.14 20.05
CA ASP A 424 -54.48 12.01 20.06
C ASP A 424 -55.18 12.91 21.10
N ASP A 425 -56.52 12.81 21.16
CA ASP A 425 -57.36 13.57 22.10
C ASP A 425 -57.12 13.18 23.59
N ASP A 426 -56.60 11.98 23.86
CA ASP A 426 -56.28 11.49 25.21
C ASP A 426 -54.82 11.77 25.62
N GLY A 427 -53.98 12.23 24.69
CA GLY A 427 -52.60 12.66 24.89
C GLY A 427 -51.56 11.56 24.69
N ALA A 428 -51.91 10.45 24.03
CA ALA A 428 -50.97 9.40 23.64
C ALA A 428 -50.30 9.74 22.30
N LEU A 429 -49.07 9.26 22.10
CA LEU A 429 -48.41 9.31 20.80
C LEU A 429 -48.97 8.17 19.94
N VAL A 430 -49.54 8.50 18.78
CA VAL A 430 -50.10 7.55 17.82
C VAL A 430 -49.25 7.55 16.56
N ILE A 431 -48.84 6.35 16.12
CA ILE A 431 -48.00 6.14 14.94
C ILE A 431 -48.82 5.35 13.91
N ASP A 432 -49.05 5.94 12.74
CA ASP A 432 -49.82 5.29 11.66
C ASP A 432 -48.91 4.44 10.76
N ARG A 433 -49.13 3.11 10.70
CA ARG A 433 -48.33 2.21 9.85
C ARG A 433 -48.52 2.48 8.35
N ALA A 434 -49.70 2.94 7.93
CA ALA A 434 -49.92 3.38 6.56
C ALA A 434 -49.14 4.67 6.28
N GLY A 435 -49.06 5.59 7.26
CA GLY A 435 -48.24 6.80 7.18
C GLY A 435 -46.74 6.52 7.08
N VAL A 436 -46.22 5.56 7.85
CA VAL A 436 -44.81 5.13 7.76
C VAL A 436 -44.51 4.58 6.36
N ARG A 437 -45.41 3.73 5.82
CA ARG A 437 -45.27 3.18 4.47
C ARG A 437 -45.41 4.25 3.38
N GLU A 438 -46.34 5.20 3.54
CA GLU A 438 -46.53 6.36 2.67
C GLU A 438 -45.27 7.22 2.60
N TYR A 439 -44.64 7.53 3.74
CA TYR A 439 -43.37 8.26 3.78
C TYR A 439 -42.29 7.53 2.96
N LEU A 440 -42.05 6.26 3.28
CA LEU A 440 -40.98 5.45 2.67
C LEU A 440 -41.15 5.32 1.15
N SER A 441 -42.38 5.10 0.67
CA SER A 441 -42.70 5.05 -0.77
C SER A 441 -42.52 6.39 -1.52
N ASN A 442 -42.33 7.51 -0.81
CA ASN A 442 -42.12 8.83 -1.41
C ASN A 442 -40.71 9.41 -1.15
N VAL A 443 -39.78 8.61 -0.59
CA VAL A 443 -38.40 9.04 -0.33
C VAL A 443 -37.67 9.33 -1.63
N GLN A 444 -37.20 10.56 -1.79
CA GLN A 444 -36.44 11.04 -2.95
C GLN A 444 -35.34 12.00 -2.48
N GLY A 445 -34.12 11.83 -2.99
CA GLY A 445 -32.98 12.70 -2.68
C GLY A 445 -32.54 12.69 -1.21
N TYR A 446 -32.73 11.58 -0.49
CA TYR A 446 -32.36 11.47 0.93
C TYR A 446 -30.84 11.33 1.07
N SER A 447 -30.20 12.20 1.85
CA SER A 447 -28.75 12.14 2.10
C SER A 447 -28.46 11.20 3.26
N GLY A 448 -27.82 10.07 2.99
CA GLY A 448 -27.29 9.12 3.98
C GLY A 448 -25.76 9.00 3.93
N LEU A 449 -25.19 8.20 4.82
CA LEU A 449 -23.77 7.81 4.80
C LEU A 449 -23.41 7.08 3.49
N THR A 450 -24.32 6.29 2.94
CA THR A 450 -24.11 5.47 1.73
C THR A 450 -24.40 6.21 0.42
N GLY A 451 -24.62 7.53 0.52
CA GLY A 451 -24.87 8.43 -0.60
C GLY A 451 -26.31 8.94 -0.64
N THR A 452 -26.82 9.18 -1.84
CA THR A 452 -28.19 9.67 -2.03
C THR A 452 -29.15 8.51 -2.26
N LEU A 453 -30.09 8.33 -1.36
CA LEU A 453 -31.12 7.29 -1.38
C LEU A 453 -32.41 7.83 -1.99
N SER A 454 -33.10 7.02 -2.79
CA SER A 454 -34.39 7.35 -3.42
C SER A 454 -35.14 6.06 -3.73
N CYS A 455 -36.29 5.84 -3.10
CA CYS A 455 -37.04 4.59 -3.23
C CYS A 455 -37.82 4.56 -4.56
N ASP A 456 -37.77 3.42 -5.26
CA ASP A 456 -38.71 3.11 -6.34
C ASP A 456 -40.06 2.59 -5.81
N GLU A 457 -41.00 2.29 -6.72
CA GLU A 457 -42.34 1.77 -6.34
C GLU A 457 -42.31 0.35 -5.74
N PHE A 458 -41.17 -0.33 -5.80
CA PHE A 458 -40.95 -1.70 -5.31
C PHE A 458 -40.11 -1.74 -4.01
N GLY A 459 -39.63 -0.59 -3.54
CA GLY A 459 -38.88 -0.43 -2.30
C GLY A 459 -37.35 -0.44 -2.45
N ASP A 460 -36.81 -0.39 -3.67
CA ASP A 460 -35.37 -0.28 -3.89
C ASP A 460 -34.93 1.18 -3.67
N CYS A 461 -34.27 1.46 -2.53
CA CYS A 461 -33.83 2.82 -2.17
C CYS A 461 -32.31 3.02 -2.25
N GLY A 462 -31.54 1.95 -2.52
CA GLY A 462 -30.09 1.97 -2.52
C GLY A 462 -29.48 2.97 -3.52
N SER A 463 -28.29 3.47 -3.21
CA SER A 463 -27.58 4.44 -4.07
C SER A 463 -27.04 3.82 -5.38
N GLN A 464 -27.04 2.49 -5.48
CA GLN A 464 -26.62 1.68 -6.63
C GLN A 464 -25.18 1.97 -7.11
N LYS A 465 -24.32 2.43 -6.19
CA LYS A 465 -22.88 2.59 -6.41
C LYS A 465 -22.16 1.30 -6.08
N ILE A 466 -21.45 0.77 -7.06
CA ILE A 466 -20.64 -0.44 -6.92
C ILE A 466 -19.18 -0.09 -7.23
N THR A 467 -18.26 -0.62 -6.44
CA THR A 467 -16.83 -0.58 -6.72
C THR A 467 -16.31 -1.99 -7.01
N VAL A 468 -15.25 -2.10 -7.81
CA VAL A 468 -14.40 -3.28 -7.86
C VAL A 468 -13.01 -2.90 -7.37
N ILE A 469 -12.55 -3.60 -6.34
CA ILE A 469 -11.21 -3.44 -5.75
C ILE A 469 -10.27 -4.55 -6.21
N GLY A 470 -8.96 -4.28 -6.19
CA GLY A 470 -7.92 -5.30 -6.36
C GLY A 470 -7.21 -5.60 -5.04
N HIS A 471 -7.16 -6.87 -4.64
CA HIS A 471 -6.53 -7.26 -3.39
C HIS A 471 -5.03 -7.53 -3.58
N ALA A 472 -4.20 -6.68 -2.96
CA ALA A 472 -2.76 -6.65 -3.22
C ALA A 472 -1.91 -7.37 -2.17
N ASN A 473 -2.39 -7.46 -0.93
CA ASN A 473 -1.60 -7.91 0.22
C ASN A 473 -2.53 -8.43 1.32
N SER A 474 -2.45 -9.72 1.65
CA SER A 474 -3.28 -10.33 2.71
C SER A 474 -2.94 -9.84 4.13
N SER A 475 -1.82 -9.13 4.30
CA SER A 475 -1.48 -8.43 5.55
C SER A 475 -1.95 -6.96 5.58
N ASP A 476 -2.51 -6.45 4.48
CA ASP A 476 -3.03 -5.08 4.35
C ASP A 476 -4.40 -5.10 3.64
N VAL A 477 -5.41 -5.53 4.40
CA VAL A 477 -6.81 -5.53 3.96
C VAL A 477 -7.31 -4.10 3.74
N ASP A 478 -6.98 -3.16 4.64
CA ASP A 478 -7.48 -1.78 4.55
C ASP A 478 -6.97 -1.08 3.27
N GLY A 479 -5.67 -1.16 2.97
CA GLY A 479 -5.11 -0.67 1.70
C GLY A 479 -5.67 -1.39 0.46
N SER A 480 -6.09 -2.65 0.61
CA SER A 480 -6.79 -3.37 -0.45
C SER A 480 -8.24 -2.90 -0.65
N LEU A 481 -8.96 -2.53 0.42
CA LEU A 481 -10.30 -1.95 0.36
C LEU A 481 -10.27 -0.53 -0.23
N GLU A 482 -9.17 0.22 -0.03
CA GLU A 482 -8.95 1.53 -0.66
C GLU A 482 -8.53 1.43 -2.14
N ASN A 483 -8.01 0.29 -2.60
CA ASN A 483 -7.57 0.05 -3.98
C ASN A 483 -8.75 -0.16 -4.96
N VAL A 484 -9.57 0.88 -5.13
CA VAL A 484 -10.69 0.91 -6.09
C VAL A 484 -10.17 1.05 -7.52
N ILE A 485 -10.38 0.03 -8.34
CA ILE A 485 -9.92 -0.04 -9.73
C ILE A 485 -11.02 0.38 -10.69
N TYR A 486 -12.28 0.02 -10.42
CA TYR A 486 -13.42 0.29 -11.28
C TYR A 486 -14.62 0.76 -10.46
N GLU A 487 -15.34 1.75 -10.97
CA GLU A 487 -16.59 2.25 -10.41
C GLU A 487 -17.74 1.97 -11.37
N TYR A 488 -18.91 1.65 -10.83
CA TYR A 488 -20.13 1.45 -11.59
C TYR A 488 -21.33 2.08 -10.90
N SER A 489 -22.27 2.56 -11.71
CA SER A 489 -23.51 3.20 -11.30
C SER A 489 -24.60 2.97 -12.37
N PRO A 490 -25.86 3.36 -12.14
CA PRO A 490 -26.90 3.33 -13.17
C PRO A 490 -26.59 4.17 -14.42
N ALA A 491 -25.57 5.04 -14.38
CA ALA A 491 -25.09 5.80 -15.54
C ALA A 491 -24.02 5.07 -16.37
N GLY A 492 -23.61 3.85 -15.95
CA GLY A 492 -22.47 3.11 -16.48
C GLY A 492 -21.30 3.06 -15.50
N GLY A 493 -20.21 2.41 -15.92
CA GLY A 493 -18.97 2.30 -15.15
C GLY A 493 -17.73 2.78 -15.91
N ASN A 494 -16.64 2.98 -15.17
CA ASN A 494 -15.35 3.44 -15.68
C ASN A 494 -14.22 2.88 -14.81
N GLN A 495 -13.06 2.63 -15.41
CA GLN A 495 -11.82 2.40 -14.66
C GLN A 495 -11.38 3.72 -14.00
N VAL A 496 -11.03 3.65 -12.72
CA VAL A 496 -10.57 4.80 -11.89
C VAL A 496 -9.22 4.56 -11.22
N GLY A 497 -8.76 3.32 -11.12
CA GLY A 497 -7.46 2.91 -10.57
C GLY A 497 -6.68 1.98 -11.51
N GLU A 498 -5.46 1.61 -11.14
CA GLU A 498 -4.60 0.74 -11.94
C GLU A 498 -4.89 -0.75 -11.69
N LEU A 499 -4.58 -1.61 -12.68
CA LEU A 499 -4.76 -3.05 -12.55
C LEU A 499 -3.67 -3.68 -11.68
N MET A 500 -4.05 -4.71 -10.91
CA MET A 500 -3.09 -5.61 -10.26
C MET A 500 -2.32 -6.38 -11.33
N VAL A 501 -1.06 -5.99 -11.59
CA VAL A 501 -0.18 -6.70 -12.53
C VAL A 501 0.36 -7.97 -11.85
N PRO A 502 0.15 -9.17 -12.42
CA PRO A 502 0.69 -10.41 -11.85
C PRO A 502 2.22 -10.35 -11.73
N LEU A 503 2.72 -10.54 -10.51
CA LEU A 503 4.14 -10.56 -10.23
C LEU A 503 4.77 -11.83 -10.84
N THR A 504 5.82 -11.65 -11.63
CA THR A 504 6.53 -12.74 -12.30
C THR A 504 8.04 -12.56 -12.16
N ALA A 505 8.80 -13.60 -12.50
CA ALA A 505 10.25 -13.49 -12.60
C ALA A 505 10.64 -12.62 -13.81
N THR A 506 11.15 -11.42 -13.54
CA THR A 506 11.35 -10.35 -14.56
C THR A 506 12.81 -10.07 -14.86
N TRP A 507 13.72 -10.34 -13.93
CA TRP A 507 15.17 -10.23 -14.11
C TRP A 507 15.92 -11.24 -13.25
N ARG A 508 17.25 -11.33 -13.44
CA ARG A 508 18.13 -12.06 -12.52
C ARG A 508 17.97 -11.48 -11.11
N GLY A 509 17.72 -12.34 -10.13
CA GLY A 509 17.43 -11.95 -8.75
C GLY A 509 16.01 -11.44 -8.50
N VAL A 510 15.06 -11.57 -9.43
CA VAL A 510 13.64 -11.24 -9.20
C VAL A 510 12.76 -12.44 -9.56
N THR A 511 11.92 -12.89 -8.63
CA THR A 511 10.94 -13.96 -8.83
C THR A 511 9.51 -13.38 -8.83
N ALA A 512 8.49 -14.22 -8.70
CA ALA A 512 7.12 -13.75 -8.44
C ALA A 512 6.95 -13.19 -7.02
N ASP A 513 7.73 -13.71 -6.06
CA ASP A 513 7.58 -13.53 -4.62
C ASP A 513 8.74 -12.79 -3.94
N SER A 514 9.91 -12.66 -4.59
CA SER A 514 11.11 -12.07 -3.97
C SER A 514 11.95 -11.17 -4.88
N ILE A 515 12.74 -10.31 -4.23
CA ILE A 515 13.79 -9.46 -4.83
C ILE A 515 15.09 -9.70 -4.05
N HIS A 516 16.08 -10.23 -4.74
CA HIS A 516 17.37 -10.62 -4.17
C HIS A 516 18.37 -9.47 -4.22
N ILE A 517 18.91 -9.09 -3.07
CA ILE A 517 19.93 -8.04 -2.90
C ILE A 517 21.16 -8.57 -2.16
N ALA A 518 22.30 -7.96 -2.45
CA ALA A 518 23.51 -8.09 -1.62
C ALA A 518 24.05 -6.70 -1.25
N THR A 519 24.87 -6.63 -0.21
CA THR A 519 25.43 -5.36 0.26
C THR A 519 26.93 -5.49 0.55
N THR A 520 27.64 -4.37 0.45
CA THR A 520 29.08 -4.32 0.70
C THR A 520 29.40 -3.34 1.82
N THR A 521 30.25 -3.77 2.76
CA THR A 521 30.57 -3.04 3.99
C THR A 521 32.09 -2.94 4.16
N ILE A 522 32.59 -1.94 4.89
CA ILE A 522 34.01 -1.89 5.22
C ILE A 522 34.32 -2.97 6.27
N ASP A 523 35.44 -3.67 6.12
CA ASP A 523 35.98 -4.61 7.13
C ASP A 523 36.50 -3.85 8.36
N PHE A 524 35.58 -3.38 9.19
CA PHE A 524 35.90 -2.67 10.43
C PHE A 524 36.64 -3.55 11.43
N GLN A 525 36.41 -4.87 11.45
CA GLN A 525 37.15 -5.78 12.33
C GLN A 525 38.63 -5.86 11.92
N TRP A 526 38.93 -5.92 10.62
CA TRP A 526 40.31 -5.82 10.14
C TRP A 526 40.95 -4.48 10.49
N LEU A 527 40.20 -3.38 10.44
CA LEU A 527 40.67 -2.07 10.91
C LEU A 527 41.04 -2.10 12.41
N VAL A 528 40.19 -2.68 13.28
CA VAL A 528 40.49 -2.88 14.71
C VAL A 528 41.77 -3.68 14.92
N ASP A 529 41.85 -4.84 14.25
CA ASP A 529 42.97 -5.79 14.40
C ASP A 529 44.32 -5.18 13.97
N ASN A 530 44.28 -4.14 13.13
CA ASN A 530 45.46 -3.38 12.66
C ASN A 530 45.63 -2.02 13.36
N GLY A 531 44.86 -1.73 14.42
CA GLY A 531 45.08 -0.59 15.31
C GLY A 531 44.36 0.71 14.92
N PHE A 532 43.37 0.65 14.03
CA PHE A 532 42.44 1.75 13.76
C PHE A 532 41.22 1.66 14.68
N SER A 533 40.60 2.80 15.02
CA SER A 533 39.35 2.80 15.80
C SER A 533 38.14 2.54 14.90
N PRO A 534 37.24 1.60 15.24
CA PRO A 534 35.97 1.36 14.54
C PRO A 534 34.81 2.17 15.14
N GLU A 535 35.07 3.01 16.15
CA GLU A 535 34.05 3.54 17.07
C GLU A 535 32.85 4.14 16.33
N GLY A 536 31.68 3.55 16.58
CA GLY A 536 30.41 4.07 16.06
C GLY A 536 29.88 3.43 14.78
N TRP A 537 30.13 2.13 14.55
CA TRP A 537 29.55 1.41 13.41
C TRP A 537 28.76 0.14 13.75
N GLY A 538 28.92 -0.44 14.95
CA GLY A 538 28.12 -1.61 15.35
C GLY A 538 28.32 -2.86 14.48
N ASP A 539 27.42 -3.81 14.65
CA ASP A 539 27.29 -4.96 13.75
C ASP A 539 26.47 -4.55 12.52
N GLN A 540 27.15 -4.43 11.38
CA GLN A 540 26.51 -4.01 10.13
C GLN A 540 25.64 -5.09 9.50
N GLU A 541 25.93 -6.36 9.75
CA GLU A 541 25.11 -7.48 9.26
C GLU A 541 23.78 -7.50 10.02
N LEU A 542 23.82 -7.27 11.34
CA LEU A 542 22.62 -7.09 12.16
C LEU A 542 21.77 -5.89 11.71
N VAL A 543 22.40 -4.75 11.41
CA VAL A 543 21.69 -3.56 10.90
C VAL A 543 21.00 -3.88 9.57
N TRP A 544 21.73 -4.42 8.58
CA TRP A 544 21.14 -4.74 7.27
C TRP A 544 19.99 -5.74 7.37
N GLN A 545 20.15 -6.82 8.15
CA GLN A 545 19.08 -7.79 8.35
C GLN A 545 17.84 -7.14 8.99
N THR A 546 18.03 -6.31 10.01
CA THR A 546 16.91 -5.66 10.72
C THR A 546 16.13 -4.69 9.82
N MET A 547 16.81 -3.95 8.94
CA MET A 547 16.16 -3.04 8.00
C MET A 547 15.41 -3.79 6.89
N VAL A 548 15.93 -4.94 6.44
CA VAL A 548 15.23 -5.83 5.48
C VAL A 548 14.04 -6.53 6.14
N ASP A 549 14.16 -6.94 7.40
CA ASP A 549 13.06 -7.53 8.16
C ASP A 549 11.92 -6.52 8.41
N ASP A 550 12.23 -5.25 8.70
CA ASP A 550 11.23 -4.15 8.75
C ASP A 550 10.51 -3.95 7.41
N LEU A 551 11.27 -3.88 6.31
CA LEU A 551 10.73 -3.75 4.97
C LEU A 551 9.77 -4.90 4.61
N ASN A 552 10.18 -6.12 4.93
CA ASN A 552 9.38 -7.32 4.70
C ASN A 552 8.12 -7.36 5.56
N ALA A 553 8.20 -6.95 6.83
CA ALA A 553 7.05 -6.85 7.74
C ALA A 553 6.02 -5.79 7.28
N ARG A 554 6.44 -4.78 6.50
CA ARG A 554 5.56 -3.79 5.87
C ARG A 554 5.04 -4.20 4.48
N GLY A 555 5.23 -5.45 4.07
CA GLY A 555 4.76 -5.98 2.78
C GLY A 555 5.81 -6.05 1.66
N GLY A 556 7.07 -5.65 1.93
CA GLY A 556 8.15 -5.68 0.96
C GLY A 556 8.04 -4.58 -0.11
N ILE A 557 8.47 -4.86 -1.34
CA ILE A 557 8.42 -3.92 -2.47
C ILE A 557 7.53 -4.50 -3.57
N ASN A 558 6.48 -3.78 -3.97
CA ASN A 558 5.53 -4.21 -5.00
C ASN A 558 5.01 -5.65 -4.78
N GLY A 559 4.69 -6.00 -3.53
CA GLY A 559 4.22 -7.33 -3.11
C GLY A 559 5.30 -8.42 -3.02
N ARG A 560 6.58 -8.11 -3.26
CA ARG A 560 7.70 -9.05 -3.16
C ARG A 560 8.53 -8.83 -1.90
N GLN A 561 8.91 -9.91 -1.25
CA GLN A 561 9.83 -9.91 -0.11
C GLN A 561 11.27 -9.64 -0.57
N VAL A 562 11.98 -8.75 0.12
CA VAL A 562 13.40 -8.51 -0.13
C VAL A 562 14.24 -9.58 0.57
N VAL A 563 15.10 -10.26 -0.18
CA VAL A 563 16.01 -11.30 0.32
C VAL A 563 17.42 -10.75 0.33
N LEU A 564 18.02 -10.68 1.52
CA LEU A 564 19.41 -10.30 1.72
C LEU A 564 20.30 -11.53 1.59
N ASP A 565 20.85 -11.79 0.39
CA ASP A 565 21.67 -12.97 0.13
C ASP A 565 23.05 -12.89 0.81
N ALA A 566 23.60 -11.68 0.92
CA ALA A 566 24.91 -11.47 1.50
C ALA A 566 25.15 -10.02 1.96
N VAL A 567 25.73 -9.87 3.15
CA VAL A 567 26.52 -8.70 3.56
C VAL A 567 27.99 -9.06 3.39
N ARG A 568 28.79 -8.24 2.71
CA ARG A 568 30.21 -8.58 2.41
C ARG A 568 31.22 -7.50 2.80
N PRO A 569 32.13 -7.80 3.75
CA PRO A 569 33.19 -6.89 4.14
C PRO A 569 34.30 -6.81 3.06
N PHE A 570 34.79 -5.61 2.77
CA PHE A 570 35.95 -5.33 1.92
C PHE A 570 36.96 -4.44 2.63
N SER A 571 38.23 -4.49 2.23
CA SER A 571 39.23 -3.50 2.68
C SER A 571 39.19 -2.26 1.80
N ALA A 572 39.03 -1.09 2.41
CA ALA A 572 39.15 0.20 1.73
C ALA A 572 40.58 0.50 1.24
N ILE A 573 41.58 -0.31 1.62
CA ILE A 573 42.99 -0.13 1.22
C ILE A 573 43.40 -1.24 0.24
N PRO A 574 43.51 -0.95 -1.07
CA PRO A 574 43.89 -1.92 -2.09
C PRO A 574 45.18 -2.69 -1.76
N GLY A 575 45.13 -4.01 -1.94
CA GLY A 575 46.24 -4.93 -1.66
C GLY A 575 46.35 -5.40 -0.20
N PHE A 576 45.48 -4.91 0.69
CA PHE A 576 45.36 -5.38 2.08
C PHE A 576 43.95 -5.93 2.33
N GLY A 577 43.80 -6.74 3.40
CA GLY A 577 42.51 -7.34 3.78
C GLY A 577 41.80 -8.12 2.67
N ILE A 578 40.48 -7.97 2.59
CA ILE A 578 39.61 -8.57 1.57
C ILE A 578 39.55 -7.65 0.34
N SER A 579 39.78 -8.19 -0.86
CA SER A 579 39.79 -7.42 -2.11
C SER A 579 38.37 -7.05 -2.56
N ALA A 580 38.15 -5.77 -2.86
CA ALA A 580 36.90 -5.26 -3.46
C ALA A 580 36.56 -5.94 -4.79
N ASP A 581 37.54 -6.19 -5.66
CA ASP A 581 37.32 -6.94 -6.92
C ASP A 581 36.80 -8.36 -6.67
N ALA A 582 37.29 -9.03 -5.62
CA ALA A 582 36.82 -10.37 -5.26
C ALA A 582 35.39 -10.32 -4.68
N VAL A 583 35.10 -9.32 -3.83
CA VAL A 583 33.76 -9.09 -3.29
C VAL A 583 32.76 -8.79 -4.40
N CYS A 584 33.11 -7.98 -5.40
CA CYS A 584 32.25 -7.69 -6.55
C CYS A 584 31.79 -8.98 -7.26
N LEU A 585 32.74 -9.89 -7.55
CA LEU A 585 32.43 -11.16 -8.21
C LEU A 585 31.48 -12.01 -7.37
N GLU A 586 31.62 -11.99 -6.04
CA GLU A 586 30.72 -12.73 -5.15
C GLU A 586 29.31 -12.09 -5.12
N VAL A 587 29.19 -10.80 -4.78
CA VAL A 587 27.89 -10.13 -4.53
C VAL A 587 27.01 -9.98 -5.76
N ALA A 588 27.61 -9.84 -6.95
CA ALA A 588 26.90 -9.58 -8.20
C ALA A 588 27.00 -10.73 -9.22
N GLY A 589 28.01 -11.59 -9.12
CA GLY A 589 28.22 -12.74 -9.99
C GLY A 589 27.70 -14.05 -9.38
N ASP A 590 28.26 -14.46 -8.24
CA ASP A 590 27.99 -15.78 -7.64
C ASP A 590 26.61 -15.88 -6.97
N PHE A 591 26.09 -14.79 -6.38
CA PHE A 591 24.74 -14.77 -5.78
C PHE A 591 23.61 -14.48 -6.78
N GLU A 592 23.92 -14.07 -8.01
CA GLU A 592 22.91 -13.71 -9.03
C GLU A 592 21.84 -12.72 -8.53
N THR A 593 22.27 -11.71 -7.77
CA THR A 593 21.38 -10.66 -7.21
C THR A 593 20.84 -9.70 -8.27
N PHE A 594 19.71 -9.05 -7.95
CA PHE A 594 19.13 -7.98 -8.75
C PHE A 594 19.88 -6.66 -8.55
N ALA A 595 20.19 -6.33 -7.29
CA ALA A 595 20.87 -5.09 -6.91
C ALA A 595 21.94 -5.33 -5.84
N VAL A 596 22.99 -4.50 -5.90
CA VAL A 596 23.98 -4.35 -4.82
C VAL A 596 23.82 -2.98 -4.19
N LEU A 597 23.68 -2.93 -2.86
CA LEU A 597 23.58 -1.68 -2.10
C LEU A 597 24.91 -1.36 -1.38
N GLY A 598 25.25 -0.07 -1.33
CA GLY A 598 26.45 0.47 -0.69
C GLY A 598 27.62 0.69 -1.67
N GLY A 599 28.16 -0.39 -2.24
CA GLY A 599 29.38 -0.33 -3.04
C GLY A 599 30.68 -0.18 -2.22
N PHE A 600 31.77 0.13 -2.92
CA PHE A 600 33.11 0.30 -2.37
C PHE A 600 33.44 1.77 -2.11
N LEU A 601 34.21 2.02 -1.04
CA LEU A 601 34.55 3.36 -0.53
C LEU A 601 36.06 3.56 -0.40
N GLY A 602 36.51 4.83 -0.47
CA GLY A 602 37.90 5.21 -0.38
C GLY A 602 38.71 4.76 -1.60
N PRO A 603 40.01 4.45 -1.44
CA PRO A 603 40.86 3.96 -2.55
C PRO A 603 40.37 2.68 -3.24
N ALA A 604 39.40 1.95 -2.69
CA ALA A 604 38.73 0.82 -3.32
C ALA A 604 37.59 1.22 -4.29
N GLU A 605 37.18 2.50 -4.36
CA GLU A 605 36.07 3.00 -5.20
C GLU A 605 36.23 2.69 -6.70
N ILE A 606 37.46 2.52 -7.18
CA ILE A 606 37.74 2.13 -8.57
C ILE A 606 37.11 0.77 -8.93
N SER A 607 36.90 -0.11 -7.96
CA SER A 607 36.25 -1.41 -8.14
C SER A 607 34.73 -1.31 -8.32
N ASN A 608 34.08 -0.15 -8.06
CA ASN A 608 32.63 -0.01 -8.20
C ASN A 608 32.13 -0.36 -9.60
N ILE A 609 32.88 0.03 -10.63
CA ILE A 609 32.58 -0.24 -12.05
C ILE A 609 32.42 -1.74 -12.37
N CYS A 610 32.97 -2.63 -11.54
CA CYS A 610 32.81 -4.07 -11.68
C CYS A 610 31.33 -4.50 -11.57
N ILE A 611 30.53 -3.84 -10.72
CA ILE A 611 29.14 -4.23 -10.44
C ILE A 611 28.20 -3.88 -11.63
N PRO A 612 27.99 -2.60 -12.01
CA PRO A 612 27.09 -2.25 -13.12
C PRO A 612 27.74 -2.36 -14.51
N GLY A 613 29.06 -2.53 -14.58
CA GLY A 613 29.82 -2.74 -15.81
C GLY A 613 30.06 -4.21 -16.13
N GLN A 614 30.89 -4.90 -15.34
CA GLN A 614 31.31 -6.28 -15.66
C GLN A 614 30.27 -7.34 -15.30
N GLN A 615 29.64 -7.22 -14.12
CA GLN A 615 28.61 -8.15 -13.65
C GLN A 615 27.21 -7.79 -14.16
N ASN A 616 27.04 -6.56 -14.68
CA ASN A 616 25.77 -6.02 -15.17
C ASN A 616 24.64 -6.22 -14.12
N THR A 617 24.87 -5.69 -12.92
CA THR A 617 23.94 -5.67 -11.78
C THR A 617 23.68 -4.22 -11.38
N PHE A 618 22.46 -3.89 -10.97
CA PHE A 618 22.12 -2.55 -10.46
C PHE A 618 23.00 -2.23 -9.22
N LEU A 619 23.67 -1.08 -9.23
CA LEU A 619 24.40 -0.56 -8.07
C LEU A 619 23.68 0.67 -7.51
N LEU A 620 23.41 0.67 -6.20
CA LEU A 620 22.98 1.85 -5.46
C LEU A 620 24.03 2.19 -4.39
N GLY A 621 24.52 3.41 -4.39
CA GLY A 621 25.70 3.84 -3.64
C GLY A 621 26.98 3.78 -4.49
N GLY A 622 28.13 3.91 -3.82
CA GLY A 622 29.45 4.02 -4.45
C GLY A 622 29.68 5.36 -5.15
N ARG A 623 30.93 5.82 -5.20
CA ARG A 623 31.26 7.09 -5.87
C ARG A 623 31.49 6.90 -7.37
N MET A 624 30.86 7.78 -8.15
CA MET A 624 30.89 7.81 -9.61
C MET A 624 31.20 9.21 -10.15
N ASP A 625 31.61 9.22 -11.41
CA ASP A 625 31.89 10.38 -12.27
C ASP A 625 31.33 10.08 -13.67
N GLU A 626 31.32 11.07 -14.57
CA GLU A 626 30.78 10.89 -15.93
C GLU A 626 31.54 9.82 -16.74
N GLU A 627 32.86 9.69 -16.53
CA GLU A 627 33.69 8.72 -17.24
C GLU A 627 33.33 7.28 -16.84
N ARG A 628 33.10 7.00 -15.56
CA ARG A 628 32.65 5.70 -15.06
C ARG A 628 31.22 5.39 -15.48
N LEU A 629 30.32 6.38 -15.43
CA LEU A 629 28.94 6.23 -15.92
C LEU A 629 28.88 5.86 -17.40
N ALA A 630 29.74 6.45 -18.23
CA ALA A 630 29.82 6.14 -19.65
C ALA A 630 30.34 4.72 -19.97
N GLN A 631 30.86 3.99 -18.98
CA GLN A 631 31.42 2.64 -19.14
C GLN A 631 30.48 1.50 -18.71
N VAL A 632 29.32 1.81 -18.11
CA VAL A 632 28.42 0.81 -17.50
C VAL A 632 27.11 0.65 -18.28
N GLN A 633 26.41 -0.47 -18.09
CA GLN A 633 25.14 -0.76 -18.79
C GLN A 633 23.97 -1.00 -17.83
N ALA A 634 24.23 -1.57 -16.65
CA ALA A 634 23.21 -1.62 -15.60
C ALA A 634 22.94 -0.21 -15.03
N PRO A 635 21.80 -0.01 -14.36
CA PRO A 635 21.56 1.20 -13.60
C PRO A 635 22.63 1.41 -12.51
N TRP A 636 22.98 2.67 -12.26
CA TRP A 636 23.83 3.07 -11.14
C TRP A 636 23.26 4.37 -10.55
N VAL A 637 22.88 4.33 -9.27
CA VAL A 637 22.40 5.48 -8.49
C VAL A 637 23.39 5.79 -7.37
N MET A 638 23.72 7.05 -7.17
CA MET A 638 24.43 7.54 -5.99
C MET A 638 23.41 8.10 -4.99
N ASP A 639 23.55 7.72 -3.72
CA ASP A 639 22.74 8.23 -2.60
C ASP A 639 23.09 9.69 -2.23
N GLY A 640 24.35 10.08 -2.37
CA GLY A 640 24.82 11.46 -2.24
C GLY A 640 24.65 12.34 -3.49
N THR A 641 25.62 13.24 -3.71
CA THR A 641 25.70 14.18 -4.84
C THR A 641 27.01 13.98 -5.61
N MET A 642 26.99 14.02 -6.94
CA MET A 642 28.21 13.93 -7.75
C MET A 642 29.16 15.12 -7.49
N VAL A 643 30.48 14.87 -7.52
CA VAL A 643 31.49 15.85 -7.09
C VAL A 643 31.50 17.13 -7.94
N ASN A 644 31.33 17.01 -9.26
CA ASN A 644 31.27 18.19 -10.14
C ASN A 644 30.01 19.03 -9.87
N ARG A 645 28.84 18.39 -9.75
CA ARG A 645 27.59 19.04 -9.40
C ARG A 645 27.66 19.70 -8.01
N ARG A 646 28.35 19.08 -7.05
CA ARG A 646 28.68 19.66 -5.74
C ARG A 646 29.49 20.97 -5.87
N MET A 647 30.42 21.05 -6.82
CA MET A 647 31.16 22.29 -7.13
C MET A 647 30.25 23.36 -7.75
N GLU A 648 29.42 23.00 -8.74
CA GLU A 648 28.48 23.94 -9.37
C GLU A 648 27.51 24.56 -8.36
N VAL A 649 26.93 23.73 -7.50
CA VAL A 649 26.06 24.17 -6.40
C VAL A 649 26.82 25.06 -5.41
N PHE A 650 28.06 24.69 -5.04
CA PHE A 650 28.87 25.52 -4.15
C PHE A 650 29.14 26.91 -4.74
N LEU A 651 29.52 27.00 -6.02
CA LEU A 651 29.73 28.27 -6.71
C LEU A 651 28.46 29.11 -6.80
N SER A 652 27.32 28.48 -7.13
CA SER A 652 26.01 29.13 -7.15
C SER A 652 25.64 29.70 -5.79
N LEU A 653 25.88 28.95 -4.71
CA LEU A 653 25.66 29.40 -3.33
C LEU A 653 26.58 30.56 -2.92
N LEU A 654 27.86 30.51 -3.30
CA LEU A 654 28.81 31.60 -3.04
C LEU A 654 28.36 32.90 -3.76
N ASP A 655 27.89 32.80 -5.01
CA ASP A 655 27.38 33.95 -5.76
C ASP A 655 26.12 34.54 -5.13
N GLN A 656 25.12 33.71 -4.84
CA GLN A 656 23.86 34.11 -4.19
C GLN A 656 24.08 34.79 -2.83
N ASN A 657 25.14 34.41 -2.10
CA ASN A 657 25.52 35.02 -0.82
C ASN A 657 26.52 36.19 -0.97
N ASN A 658 26.73 36.69 -2.19
CA ASN A 658 27.61 37.83 -2.52
C ASN A 658 29.08 37.60 -2.09
N LEU A 659 29.56 36.36 -2.17
CA LEU A 659 30.92 35.98 -1.82
C LEU A 659 31.89 35.92 -3.01
N ILE A 660 31.45 36.31 -4.21
CA ILE A 660 32.31 36.35 -5.42
C ILE A 660 32.64 37.78 -5.85
N GLU A 661 31.66 38.68 -5.91
CA GLU A 661 31.88 40.04 -6.41
C GLU A 661 32.93 40.81 -5.60
N GLY A 662 33.93 41.37 -6.29
CA GLY A 662 34.94 42.26 -5.70
C GLY A 662 36.11 41.58 -4.98
N ARG A 663 36.14 40.24 -4.92
CA ARG A 663 37.22 39.42 -4.33
C ARG A 663 38.20 38.92 -5.38
N LYS A 664 39.40 38.51 -4.92
CA LYS A 664 40.47 37.97 -5.76
C LYS A 664 40.78 36.54 -5.40
N PHE A 665 40.58 35.65 -6.36
CA PHE A 665 40.63 34.22 -6.15
C PHE A 665 41.95 33.60 -6.59
N ALA A 666 42.49 32.73 -5.74
CA ALA A 666 43.27 31.59 -6.19
C ALA A 666 42.35 30.36 -6.29
N ILE A 667 42.46 29.57 -7.36
CA ILE A 667 41.82 28.26 -7.44
C ILE A 667 42.89 27.18 -7.23
N LEU A 668 42.62 26.27 -6.30
CA LEU A 668 43.49 25.15 -5.93
C LEU A 668 42.80 23.83 -6.24
N GLY A 669 43.44 23.00 -7.07
CA GLY A 669 43.08 21.60 -7.30
C GLY A 669 44.30 20.67 -7.12
N ARG A 670 44.08 19.39 -7.42
CA ARG A 670 45.10 18.34 -7.45
C ARG A 670 45.00 17.56 -8.75
N ASP A 671 46.04 16.84 -9.14
CA ASP A 671 45.99 15.95 -10.32
C ASP A 671 44.88 14.87 -10.20
N ASP A 672 44.56 14.44 -8.96
CA ASP A 672 43.46 13.52 -8.67
C ASP A 672 42.07 14.20 -8.54
N THR A 673 42.00 15.52 -8.68
CA THR A 673 40.75 16.32 -8.74
C THR A 673 40.69 17.28 -9.93
N GLU A 674 41.46 17.02 -11.00
CA GLU A 674 41.60 17.91 -12.16
C GLU A 674 40.24 18.24 -12.82
N GLU A 675 39.31 17.29 -12.85
CA GLU A 675 37.96 17.49 -13.38
C GLU A 675 37.16 18.53 -12.58
N THR A 676 37.04 18.33 -11.26
CA THR A 676 36.37 19.28 -10.35
C THR A 676 37.08 20.64 -10.32
N TYR A 677 38.40 20.67 -10.49
CA TYR A 677 39.16 21.90 -10.70
C TYR A 677 38.77 22.63 -11.99
N ASN A 678 38.56 21.91 -13.10
CA ASN A 678 38.08 22.49 -14.34
C ASN A 678 36.65 23.02 -14.21
N THR A 679 35.74 22.28 -13.55
CA THR A 679 34.40 22.76 -13.20
C THR A 679 34.46 24.05 -12.37
N ALA A 680 35.34 24.10 -11.37
CA ALA A 680 35.56 25.30 -10.55
C ALA A 680 36.05 26.49 -11.39
N ARG A 681 37.06 26.27 -12.24
CA ARG A 681 37.65 27.28 -13.13
C ARG A 681 36.62 27.84 -14.11
N GLU A 682 35.77 26.98 -14.69
CA GLU A 682 34.78 27.38 -15.69
C GLU A 682 33.57 28.07 -15.06
N GLY A 683 33.06 27.56 -13.93
CA GLY A 683 32.01 28.22 -13.15
C GLY A 683 32.44 29.60 -12.64
N MET A 684 33.63 29.72 -12.07
CA MET A 684 34.16 31.03 -11.62
C MET A 684 34.33 32.03 -12.77
N ALA A 685 34.76 31.56 -13.95
CA ALA A 685 34.82 32.40 -15.14
C ALA A 685 33.44 32.82 -15.66
N ALA A 686 32.43 31.93 -15.59
CA ALA A 686 31.05 32.22 -15.98
C ALA A 686 30.38 33.24 -15.03
N LEU A 687 30.70 33.18 -13.73
CA LEU A 687 30.27 34.13 -12.70
C LEU A 687 31.07 35.45 -12.72
N GLY A 688 32.10 35.56 -13.54
CA GLY A 688 32.89 36.79 -13.70
C GLY A 688 33.87 37.10 -12.57
N ALA A 689 34.31 36.08 -11.82
CA ALA A 689 35.25 36.21 -10.71
C ALA A 689 36.65 36.69 -11.17
N ASP A 690 37.34 37.50 -10.35
CA ASP A 690 38.74 37.89 -10.58
C ASP A 690 39.70 36.78 -10.12
N VAL A 691 39.85 35.74 -10.94
CA VAL A 691 40.80 34.63 -10.72
C VAL A 691 42.21 35.11 -11.07
N VAL A 692 43.02 35.36 -10.03
CA VAL A 692 44.38 35.91 -10.15
C VAL A 692 45.49 34.86 -10.05
N LEU A 693 45.15 33.63 -9.65
CA LEU A 693 46.09 32.53 -9.52
C LEU A 693 45.42 31.16 -9.72
N GLU A 694 46.11 30.28 -10.43
CA GLU A 694 45.70 28.89 -10.67
C GLU A 694 46.81 27.95 -10.17
N LEU A 695 46.42 26.96 -9.37
CA LEU A 695 47.27 25.98 -8.72
C LEU A 695 46.67 24.57 -8.90
N ILE A 696 47.47 23.63 -9.43
CA ILE A 696 47.17 22.20 -9.43
C ILE A 696 48.37 21.49 -8.80
N SER A 697 48.13 20.69 -7.76
CA SER A 697 49.17 19.94 -7.06
C SER A 697 49.35 18.53 -7.63
N ASP A 698 50.58 18.23 -8.04
CA ASP A 698 51.06 16.93 -8.50
C ASP A 698 51.56 16.03 -7.35
N GLN A 699 51.41 16.47 -6.09
CA GLN A 699 51.90 15.76 -4.92
C GLN A 699 50.95 14.66 -4.47
N THR A 700 51.49 13.46 -4.20
CA THR A 700 50.73 12.33 -3.65
C THR A 700 50.18 12.69 -2.27
N GLY A 701 48.86 12.60 -2.08
CA GLY A 701 48.23 12.92 -0.80
C GLY A 701 48.79 12.06 0.35
N GLY A 702 49.21 12.71 1.42
CA GLY A 702 49.83 12.07 2.58
C GLY A 702 51.37 11.97 2.52
N ASP A 703 52.02 12.34 1.41
CA ASP A 703 53.46 12.64 1.41
C ASP A 703 53.69 14.05 1.98
N THR A 704 53.66 14.16 3.31
CA THR A 704 53.79 15.45 4.02
C THR A 704 55.06 16.22 3.64
N GLU A 705 56.19 15.53 3.38
CA GLU A 705 57.44 16.20 2.98
C GLU A 705 57.36 16.73 1.54
N GLY A 706 56.75 15.98 0.60
CA GLY A 706 56.51 16.43 -0.77
C GLY A 706 55.49 17.58 -0.84
N GLU A 707 54.38 17.45 -0.11
CA GLU A 707 53.35 18.48 0.05
C GLU A 707 53.93 19.80 0.58
N ASP A 708 54.68 19.76 1.69
CA ASP A 708 55.30 20.96 2.28
C ASP A 708 56.34 21.59 1.33
N ALA A 709 57.18 20.79 0.68
CA ALA A 709 58.17 21.29 -0.28
C ALA A 709 57.54 21.94 -1.53
N TRP A 710 56.35 21.49 -1.95
CA TRP A 710 55.57 22.12 -3.01
C TRP A 710 54.93 23.43 -2.53
N TRP A 711 54.36 23.43 -1.32
CA TRP A 711 53.72 24.58 -0.70
C TRP A 711 54.69 25.72 -0.35
N ASP A 712 55.94 25.42 0.04
CA ASP A 712 57.04 26.39 0.22
C ASP A 712 57.18 27.36 -0.96
N VAL A 713 56.92 26.90 -2.18
CA VAL A 713 56.92 27.72 -3.40
C VAL A 713 55.57 28.38 -3.66
N GLN A 714 54.46 27.68 -3.40
CA GLN A 714 53.12 28.21 -3.69
C GLN A 714 52.70 29.34 -2.75
N VAL A 715 53.11 29.35 -1.48
CA VAL A 715 52.76 30.43 -0.53
C VAL A 715 53.27 31.80 -1.00
N GLU A 716 54.43 31.86 -1.65
CA GLU A 716 54.94 33.09 -2.27
C GLU A 716 54.18 33.46 -3.56
N ARG A 717 53.67 32.48 -4.31
CA ARG A 717 52.78 32.73 -5.47
C ARG A 717 51.42 33.29 -5.03
N VAL A 718 50.81 32.73 -3.98
CA VAL A 718 49.59 33.26 -3.35
C VAL A 718 49.83 34.70 -2.86
N ARG A 719 50.91 34.92 -2.08
CA ARG A 719 51.25 36.25 -1.58
C ARG A 719 51.49 37.28 -2.69
N SER A 720 52.07 36.87 -3.82
CA SER A 720 52.40 37.78 -4.92
C SER A 720 51.28 37.97 -5.96
N SER A 721 50.30 37.06 -6.05
CA SER A 721 49.10 37.27 -6.89
C SER A 721 48.17 38.34 -6.31
N GLY A 722 48.18 38.49 -4.98
CA GLY A 722 47.25 39.36 -4.27
C GLY A 722 45.83 38.78 -4.21
N ALA A 723 45.71 37.45 -4.24
CA ALA A 723 44.48 36.76 -3.87
C ALA A 723 44.15 37.04 -2.39
N ASP A 724 42.88 37.32 -2.12
CA ASP A 724 42.32 37.46 -0.77
C ASP A 724 41.49 36.22 -0.37
N THR A 725 41.14 35.38 -1.36
CA THR A 725 40.28 34.21 -1.20
C THR A 725 40.89 33.02 -1.95
N ILE A 726 40.82 31.82 -1.38
CA ILE A 726 41.22 30.57 -2.06
C ILE A 726 40.01 29.63 -2.16
N LEU A 727 39.69 29.22 -3.39
CA LEU A 727 38.71 28.19 -3.69
C LEU A 727 39.41 26.83 -3.83
N PHE A 728 38.98 25.86 -3.03
CA PHE A 728 39.53 24.51 -3.02
C PHE A 728 38.60 23.58 -3.81
N ALA A 729 39.05 23.17 -4.99
CA ALA A 729 38.40 22.20 -5.86
C ALA A 729 38.81 20.77 -5.49
N GLY A 730 38.42 20.38 -4.28
CA GLY A 730 38.83 19.14 -3.63
C GLY A 730 39.17 19.38 -2.16
N GLY A 731 39.99 18.50 -1.59
CA GLY A 731 40.56 18.67 -0.25
C GLY A 731 42.08 18.72 -0.28
N ASP A 732 42.66 19.84 0.16
CA ASP A 732 44.11 19.96 0.41
C ASP A 732 44.32 20.42 1.86
N ARG A 733 44.64 19.45 2.72
CA ARG A 733 44.95 19.70 4.15
C ARG A 733 46.34 20.32 4.33
N ALA A 734 47.27 20.09 3.41
CA ALA A 734 48.60 20.70 3.44
C ALA A 734 48.56 22.19 3.15
N ALA A 735 47.62 22.64 2.31
CA ALA A 735 47.36 24.05 2.07
C ALA A 735 46.99 24.79 3.36
N LEU A 736 46.04 24.25 4.14
CA LEU A 736 45.61 24.83 5.42
C LEU A 736 46.79 25.00 6.39
N ARG A 737 47.60 23.95 6.53
CA ARG A 737 48.84 23.91 7.33
C ARG A 737 49.84 24.98 6.88
N ASN A 738 50.18 25.00 5.59
CA ASN A 738 51.26 25.84 5.07
C ASN A 738 50.88 27.32 4.94
N LEU A 739 49.63 27.64 4.58
CA LEU A 739 49.14 29.03 4.56
C LEU A 739 49.18 29.63 5.97
N PHE A 740 48.75 28.86 6.98
CA PHE A 740 48.80 29.27 8.39
C PHE A 740 50.25 29.50 8.86
N TRP A 741 51.16 28.55 8.64
CA TRP A 741 52.58 28.70 9.03
C TRP A 741 53.30 29.83 8.28
N ALA A 742 52.92 30.11 7.03
CA ALA A 742 53.47 31.22 6.24
C ALA A 742 52.85 32.59 6.57
N GLY A 743 51.90 32.65 7.51
CA GLY A 743 51.20 33.88 7.90
C GLY A 743 50.39 34.50 6.77
N ILE A 744 49.77 33.67 5.92
CA ILE A 744 48.94 34.09 4.80
C ILE A 744 47.48 34.12 5.26
N GLU A 745 46.98 35.32 5.56
CA GLU A 745 45.56 35.58 5.85
C GLU A 745 44.78 35.65 4.53
N VAL A 746 43.97 34.62 4.25
CA VAL A 746 43.05 34.50 3.11
C VAL A 746 41.78 33.80 3.55
N ASP A 747 40.65 34.17 2.95
CA ASP A 747 39.38 33.46 3.12
C ASP A 747 39.45 32.10 2.40
N LYS A 748 38.90 31.04 3.02
CA LYS A 748 39.05 29.65 2.57
C LYS A 748 37.68 29.11 2.17
N PHE A 749 37.44 28.91 0.88
CA PHE A 749 36.19 28.36 0.36
C PHE A 749 36.44 26.91 -0.06
N ILE A 750 35.97 25.96 0.74
CA ILE A 750 36.32 24.55 0.63
C ILE A 750 35.07 23.75 0.22
N MET A 751 35.00 23.32 -1.04
CA MET A 751 33.82 22.59 -1.53
C MET A 751 33.60 21.28 -0.76
N ASN A 752 34.67 20.56 -0.43
CA ASN A 752 34.58 19.23 0.19
C ASN A 752 34.71 19.30 1.72
N ASN A 753 33.59 19.18 2.45
CA ASN A 753 33.56 19.37 3.91
C ASN A 753 34.40 18.36 4.70
N GLU A 754 34.64 17.15 4.19
CA GLU A 754 35.53 16.16 4.82
C GLU A 754 36.98 16.66 4.97
N THR A 755 37.35 17.74 4.27
CA THR A 755 38.63 18.44 4.47
C THR A 755 38.75 19.03 5.88
N VAL A 756 37.62 19.51 6.45
CA VAL A 756 37.56 20.21 7.74
C VAL A 756 36.83 19.42 8.84
N THR A 757 35.88 18.54 8.51
CA THR A 757 35.19 17.68 9.51
C THR A 757 36.01 16.46 9.96
N SER A 758 37.15 16.20 9.32
CA SER A 758 38.02 15.05 9.62
C SER A 758 39.49 15.49 9.59
N LEU A 759 39.89 16.37 10.51
CA LEU A 759 41.26 16.90 10.51
C LEU A 759 42.31 15.79 10.68
N SER A 760 43.39 15.87 9.90
CA SER A 760 44.57 15.03 10.10
C SER A 760 45.40 15.56 11.27
N SER A 761 46.21 14.70 11.91
CA SER A 761 47.14 15.09 12.97
C SER A 761 48.17 16.18 12.62
N SER A 762 48.28 16.57 11.34
CA SER A 762 49.10 17.69 10.86
C SER A 762 48.36 19.02 10.67
N VAL A 763 47.04 19.07 10.92
CA VAL A 763 46.20 20.27 10.82
C VAL A 763 45.44 20.46 12.13
N THR A 764 45.55 21.63 12.76
CA THR A 764 44.78 21.98 13.96
C THR A 764 43.52 22.77 13.60
N PRO A 765 42.47 22.77 14.45
CA PRO A 765 41.26 23.57 14.23
C PRO A 765 41.51 25.04 13.87
N GLU A 766 42.41 25.72 14.60
CA GLU A 766 42.86 27.09 14.30
C GLU A 766 43.29 27.33 12.83
N MET A 767 43.85 26.31 12.15
CA MET A 767 44.26 26.43 10.74
C MET A 767 43.06 26.46 9.78
N ALA A 768 41.96 25.81 10.15
CA ALA A 768 40.72 25.75 9.38
C ALA A 768 39.71 26.86 9.77
N GLU A 769 39.95 27.61 10.84
CA GLU A 769 39.07 28.69 11.34
C GLU A 769 38.57 29.60 10.21
N GLY A 770 37.26 29.86 10.21
CA GLY A 770 36.58 30.74 9.27
C GLY A 770 36.40 30.17 7.87
N ALA A 771 36.77 28.92 7.60
CA ALA A 771 36.56 28.31 6.29
C ALA A 771 35.07 28.13 6.00
N ILE A 772 34.62 28.56 4.82
CA ILE A 772 33.26 28.36 4.33
C ILE A 772 33.25 27.08 3.49
N THR A 773 32.29 26.19 3.74
CA THR A 773 32.17 24.88 3.09
C THR A 773 30.73 24.53 2.76
N LEU A 774 30.53 23.58 1.85
CA LEU A 774 29.21 23.07 1.48
C LEU A 774 28.84 21.88 2.37
N THR A 775 27.64 21.87 2.95
CA THR A 775 27.13 20.75 3.74
C THR A 775 25.66 20.48 3.44
N GLY A 776 25.17 19.29 3.80
CA GLY A 776 23.73 19.04 4.01
C GLY A 776 23.36 19.15 5.49
N LEU A 777 22.42 18.31 5.96
CA LEU A 777 22.11 18.14 7.39
C LEU A 777 23.34 17.71 8.18
N THR A 778 23.50 18.22 9.41
CA THR A 778 24.47 17.66 10.38
C THR A 778 24.03 16.28 10.83
N GLU A 779 24.93 15.50 11.42
CA GLU A 779 24.57 14.20 12.00
C GLU A 779 23.48 14.31 13.07
N GLN A 780 23.46 15.42 13.83
CA GLN A 780 22.44 15.69 14.85
C GLN A 780 21.09 16.11 14.25
N GLU A 781 21.08 16.93 13.19
CA GLU A 781 19.84 17.25 12.45
C GLU A 781 19.26 16.02 11.72
N GLN A 782 20.12 15.12 11.23
CA GLN A 782 19.68 13.82 10.70
C GLN A 782 19.08 12.95 11.81
N TYR A 783 19.62 12.99 13.04
CA TYR A 783 19.09 12.26 14.19
C TYR A 783 17.74 12.82 14.65
N ASP A 784 17.61 14.13 14.76
CA ASP A 784 16.40 14.78 15.24
C ASP A 784 15.26 14.83 14.17
N ASN A 785 15.52 14.38 12.94
CA ASN A 785 14.52 14.25 11.89
C ASN A 785 13.50 13.13 12.24
N PRO A 786 12.18 13.42 12.30
CA PRO A 786 11.15 12.41 12.56
C PRO A 786 11.16 11.23 11.58
N ASP A 787 11.50 11.45 10.31
CA ASP A 787 11.59 10.39 9.31
C ASP A 787 12.72 9.41 9.66
N SER A 788 13.87 9.91 10.11
CA SER A 788 14.99 9.07 10.57
C SER A 788 14.66 8.24 11.80
N GLN A 789 13.88 8.81 12.74
CA GLN A 789 13.42 8.08 13.92
C GLN A 789 12.50 6.93 13.48
N THR A 790 11.39 7.27 12.81
CA THR A 790 10.32 6.33 12.45
C THR A 790 10.74 5.29 11.40
N MET A 791 11.56 5.66 10.41
CA MET A 791 11.96 4.76 9.32
C MET A 791 13.18 3.89 9.65
N CYS A 792 14.01 4.26 10.63
CA CYS A 792 15.32 3.62 10.86
C CYS A 792 15.64 3.33 12.33
N ILE A 793 15.60 4.33 13.22
CA ILE A 793 16.03 4.15 14.63
C ILE A 793 15.01 3.31 15.40
N GLU A 794 13.74 3.69 15.35
CA GLU A 794 12.68 3.04 16.13
C GLU A 794 12.48 1.57 15.75
N PRO A 795 12.47 1.17 14.46
CA PRO A 795 12.46 -0.25 14.07
C PRO A 795 13.67 -1.02 14.63
N PHE A 796 14.89 -0.46 14.54
CA PHE A 796 16.09 -1.12 15.05
C PHE A 796 16.06 -1.25 16.59
N ALA A 797 15.65 -0.19 17.31
CA ALA A 797 15.53 -0.19 18.76
C ALA A 797 14.42 -1.14 19.26
N ALA A 798 13.33 -1.27 18.51
CA ALA A 798 12.24 -2.20 18.82
C ALA A 798 12.66 -3.67 18.64
N ALA A 799 13.43 -3.97 17.58
CA ALA A 799 14.01 -5.30 17.36
C ALA A 799 15.09 -5.65 18.40
N HIS A 800 15.89 -4.67 18.82
CA HIS A 800 17.07 -4.87 19.68
C HIS A 800 17.05 -4.00 20.97
N PRO A 801 16.09 -4.22 21.89
CA PRO A 801 15.92 -3.37 23.09
C PRO A 801 17.08 -3.45 24.09
N ASP A 802 18.00 -4.41 23.94
CA ASP A 802 19.22 -4.53 24.74
C ASP A 802 20.40 -3.69 24.17
N ILE A 803 20.27 -3.14 22.95
CA ILE A 803 21.30 -2.29 22.32
C ILE A 803 21.00 -0.82 22.61
N VAL A 804 21.94 -0.13 23.28
CA VAL A 804 21.85 1.32 23.49
C VAL A 804 22.47 2.05 22.31
N ILE A 805 21.64 2.70 21.50
CA ILE A 805 22.07 3.50 20.34
C ILE A 805 22.62 4.84 20.85
N GLY A 806 23.93 5.05 20.76
CA GLY A 806 24.54 6.34 21.09
C GLY A 806 24.17 7.44 20.08
N MET A 807 23.72 8.61 20.57
CA MET A 807 23.43 9.79 19.74
C MET A 807 24.74 10.38 19.14
N PRO A 808 24.69 11.14 18.04
CA PRO A 808 25.85 11.77 17.39
C PRO A 808 26.81 12.43 18.38
N ASP A 809 26.29 13.32 19.22
CA ASP A 809 27.05 14.14 20.16
C ASP A 809 27.39 13.43 21.49
N THR A 810 27.05 12.13 21.64
CA THR A 810 27.35 11.39 22.88
C THR A 810 28.83 11.00 22.92
N HIS A 811 29.54 11.43 23.96
CA HIS A 811 30.94 11.06 24.21
C HIS A 811 31.07 10.31 25.55
N GLU A 812 30.48 9.11 25.61
CA GLU A 812 30.61 8.20 26.76
C GLU A 812 31.55 7.03 26.44
N ASP A 813 32.60 6.86 27.24
CA ASP A 813 33.61 5.81 27.08
C ASP A 813 32.97 4.41 27.05
N GLY A 814 33.04 3.74 25.91
CA GLY A 814 32.51 2.38 25.70
C GLY A 814 31.04 2.30 25.27
N LEU A 815 30.38 3.44 25.00
CA LEU A 815 29.10 3.46 24.30
C LEU A 815 29.31 3.46 22.78
N GLU A 816 28.68 2.53 22.08
CA GLU A 816 28.83 2.40 20.63
C GLU A 816 27.78 3.23 19.88
N LYS A 817 28.22 4.05 18.91
CA LYS A 817 27.34 4.93 18.11
C LYS A 817 26.73 4.21 16.91
N TRP A 818 25.96 3.14 17.15
CA TRP A 818 25.28 2.32 16.12
C TRP A 818 24.55 3.16 15.05
N TRP A 819 24.07 4.35 15.44
CA TRP A 819 23.52 5.41 14.61
C TRP A 819 24.09 5.53 13.18
N ARG A 820 25.43 5.65 13.01
CA ARG A 820 26.03 5.91 11.68
C ARG A 820 25.73 4.79 10.68
N SER A 821 25.81 3.55 11.16
CA SER A 821 25.55 2.34 10.39
C SER A 821 24.05 2.20 10.08
N ILE A 822 23.20 2.39 11.10
CA ILE A 822 21.74 2.40 10.97
C ILE A 822 21.32 3.36 9.86
N MET A 823 21.79 4.61 9.90
CA MET A 823 21.38 5.63 8.92
C MET A 823 21.91 5.41 7.52
N THR A 824 23.18 5.01 7.40
CA THR A 824 23.80 4.74 6.09
C THR A 824 23.03 3.64 5.37
N HIS A 825 22.85 2.50 6.05
CA HIS A 825 22.26 1.30 5.47
C HIS A 825 20.74 1.42 5.30
N CYS A 826 20.05 2.01 6.29
CA CYS A 826 18.63 2.32 6.16
C CYS A 826 18.38 3.28 4.99
N SER A 827 19.12 4.39 4.87
CA SER A 827 18.88 5.35 3.78
C SER A 827 19.17 4.76 2.39
N GLN A 828 20.13 3.84 2.27
CA GLN A 828 20.38 3.10 1.03
C GLN A 828 19.23 2.13 0.71
N LEU A 829 18.70 1.42 1.72
CA LEU A 829 17.53 0.57 1.54
C LEU A 829 16.26 1.37 1.21
N ARG A 830 16.05 2.55 1.83
CA ARG A 830 14.92 3.45 1.53
C ARG A 830 15.00 4.02 0.11
N LEU A 831 16.19 4.37 -0.37
CA LEU A 831 16.36 4.78 -1.77
C LEU A 831 16.15 3.61 -2.75
N PHE A 832 16.51 2.38 -2.36
CA PHE A 832 16.19 1.18 -3.14
C PHE A 832 14.68 0.91 -3.18
N GLU A 833 14.01 0.96 -2.03
CA GLU A 833 12.55 0.85 -1.86
C GLU A 833 11.84 1.88 -2.76
N LEU A 834 12.26 3.14 -2.75
CA LEU A 834 11.73 4.20 -3.61
C LEU A 834 11.88 3.90 -5.11
N VAL A 835 13.11 3.65 -5.58
CA VAL A 835 13.38 3.44 -7.01
C VAL A 835 12.75 2.16 -7.55
N ALA A 836 12.72 1.08 -6.75
CA ALA A 836 12.10 -0.17 -7.15
C ALA A 836 10.56 -0.10 -7.09
N SER A 837 9.97 0.67 -6.16
CA SER A 837 8.52 0.92 -6.14
C SER A 837 8.09 1.70 -7.38
N GLU A 838 8.78 2.80 -7.70
CA GLU A 838 8.53 3.62 -8.90
C GLU A 838 8.73 2.83 -10.22
N ALA A 839 9.65 1.87 -10.25
CA ALA A 839 9.83 0.96 -11.41
C ALA A 839 8.67 -0.05 -11.57
N GLY A 840 7.80 -0.16 -10.57
CA GLY A 840 6.59 -0.97 -10.60
C GLY A 840 6.82 -2.48 -10.56
N PRO A 841 5.77 -3.28 -10.84
CA PRO A 841 5.79 -4.74 -10.66
C PRO A 841 6.72 -5.49 -11.61
N ASN A 842 7.15 -4.87 -12.72
CA ASN A 842 8.07 -5.44 -13.69
C ASN A 842 9.51 -4.94 -13.47
N LEU A 843 10.23 -5.52 -12.50
CA LEU A 843 11.57 -5.08 -12.15
C LEU A 843 12.62 -5.58 -13.15
N THR A 844 13.21 -4.63 -13.88
CA THR A 844 14.24 -4.84 -14.92
C THR A 844 15.18 -3.64 -14.94
N HIS A 845 16.32 -3.74 -15.64
CA HIS A 845 17.21 -2.58 -15.82
C HIS A 845 16.53 -1.38 -16.53
N ASP A 846 15.63 -1.64 -17.49
CA ASP A 846 14.98 -0.58 -18.27
C ASP A 846 13.88 0.13 -17.47
N THR A 847 13.14 -0.60 -16.64
CA THR A 847 12.13 -0.01 -15.74
C THR A 847 12.77 0.74 -14.57
N ILE A 848 13.85 0.22 -13.98
CA ILE A 848 14.66 0.97 -12.99
C ILE A 848 15.24 2.24 -13.61
N ARG A 849 15.74 2.20 -14.85
CA ARG A 849 16.22 3.40 -15.55
C ARG A 849 15.11 4.42 -15.78
N THR A 850 13.91 3.96 -16.12
CA THR A 850 12.74 4.83 -16.30
C THR A 850 12.34 5.49 -14.98
N ALA A 851 12.35 4.74 -13.87
CA ALA A 851 12.12 5.27 -12.52
C ALA A 851 13.17 6.31 -12.09
N MET A 852 14.45 6.08 -12.44
CA MET A 852 15.52 7.07 -12.26
C MET A 852 15.36 8.35 -13.10
N GLU A 853 14.39 8.40 -14.02
CA GLU A 853 14.09 9.57 -14.84
C GLU A 853 12.73 10.21 -14.47
N SER A 854 12.01 9.67 -13.46
CA SER A 854 10.63 10.07 -13.10
C SER A 854 10.41 10.51 -11.64
N ILE A 855 11.46 10.66 -10.82
CA ILE A 855 11.33 11.07 -9.40
C ILE A 855 11.68 12.58 -9.27
N PRO A 856 10.71 13.50 -9.41
CA PRO A 856 10.99 14.95 -9.40
C PRO A 856 11.38 15.48 -8.03
N GLN A 857 10.87 14.88 -6.95
CA GLN A 857 11.18 15.25 -5.57
C GLN A 857 10.84 14.08 -4.64
N ALA A 858 11.75 13.77 -3.73
CA ALA A 858 11.60 12.77 -2.67
C ALA A 858 12.50 13.13 -1.47
N SER A 859 12.28 12.47 -0.34
CA SER A 859 13.16 12.55 0.83
C SER A 859 13.72 11.16 1.18
N THR A 860 14.87 11.15 1.83
CA THR A 860 15.42 10.00 2.54
C THR A 860 15.89 10.44 3.92
N PRO A 861 16.09 9.51 4.89
CA PRO A 861 16.50 9.85 6.26
C PRO A 861 17.71 10.79 6.36
N VAL A 862 18.70 10.67 5.46
CA VAL A 862 19.88 11.56 5.43
C VAL A 862 19.74 12.77 4.48
N CYS A 863 18.73 12.80 3.61
CA CYS A 863 18.59 13.83 2.59
C CYS A 863 17.13 14.30 2.43
N PRO A 864 16.77 15.50 2.94
CA PRO A 864 15.38 15.98 2.96
C PRO A 864 14.86 16.44 1.60
N TYR A 865 15.77 16.72 0.65
CA TYR A 865 15.46 17.07 -0.73
C TYR A 865 16.33 16.23 -1.65
N GLY A 866 15.73 15.38 -2.46
CA GLY A 866 16.41 14.60 -3.50
C GLY A 866 15.51 14.36 -4.70
N SER A 867 16.12 14.00 -5.82
CA SER A 867 15.42 13.75 -7.08
C SER A 867 16.21 12.78 -7.96
N LEU A 868 15.55 12.11 -8.90
CA LEU A 868 16.17 11.38 -10.00
C LEU A 868 15.41 11.75 -11.28
N LEU A 869 16.12 12.43 -12.18
CA LEU A 869 15.59 13.15 -13.35
C LEU A 869 16.40 12.77 -14.60
N PRO A 870 15.90 13.04 -15.82
CA PRO A 870 16.59 12.68 -17.06
C PRO A 870 18.04 13.20 -17.11
N GLY A 871 19.00 12.27 -17.12
CA GLY A 871 20.44 12.56 -17.11
C GLY A 871 21.08 12.75 -15.73
N LYS A 872 20.33 12.58 -14.64
CA LYS A 872 20.80 12.67 -13.26
C LYS A 872 20.99 11.26 -12.67
N ALA A 873 22.15 11.00 -12.08
CA ALA A 873 22.50 9.71 -11.47
C ALA A 873 22.75 9.80 -9.96
N ASP A 874 22.65 10.99 -9.38
CA ASP A 874 22.82 11.28 -7.96
C ASP A 874 21.52 11.75 -7.32
N PHE A 875 21.18 11.23 -6.15
CA PHE A 875 19.90 11.48 -5.51
C PHE A 875 19.87 12.81 -4.77
N CYS A 876 20.85 13.08 -3.90
CA CYS A 876 20.72 14.10 -2.87
C CYS A 876 20.93 15.54 -3.36
N ASP A 877 19.96 16.39 -3.04
CA ASP A 877 19.83 17.79 -3.46
C ASP A 877 19.77 18.79 -2.29
N ALA A 878 20.01 18.33 -1.06
CA ALA A 878 19.95 19.15 0.13
C ALA A 878 21.30 19.84 0.43
N PHE A 879 21.36 21.16 0.26
CA PHE A 879 22.61 21.92 0.39
C PHE A 879 22.47 23.20 1.22
N ARG A 880 23.53 23.57 1.93
CA ARG A 880 23.74 24.88 2.55
C ARG A 880 25.22 25.24 2.60
N LEU A 881 25.49 26.52 2.78
CA LEU A 881 26.81 26.96 3.24
C LEU A 881 26.90 26.84 4.77
N SER A 882 28.07 26.43 5.22
CA SER A 882 28.44 26.31 6.62
C SER A 882 29.82 26.89 6.86
N THR A 883 30.11 27.29 8.09
CA THR A 883 31.39 27.87 8.49
C THR A 883 32.05 26.97 9.52
N TYR A 884 33.32 26.65 9.29
CA TYR A 884 34.14 25.93 10.25
C TYR A 884 34.58 26.86 11.39
N ARG A 885 34.50 26.37 12.63
CA ARG A 885 34.91 27.06 13.84
C ARG A 885 35.71 26.18 14.79
N ASP A 886 36.77 26.75 15.34
CA ASP A 886 37.48 26.23 16.52
C ASP A 886 36.63 26.50 17.78
N ASP A 887 36.08 25.43 18.35
CA ASP A 887 35.35 25.43 19.62
C ASP A 887 36.22 24.99 20.81
N GLY A 888 37.51 24.69 20.58
CA GLY A 888 38.44 24.13 21.54
C GLY A 888 38.42 22.60 21.66
N SER A 889 37.67 21.89 20.81
CA SER A 889 37.79 20.44 20.64
C SER A 889 38.94 20.08 19.69
N ASP A 890 39.35 18.81 19.63
CA ASP A 890 40.43 18.37 18.74
C ASP A 890 40.06 18.43 17.24
N ASN A 891 38.76 18.49 16.90
CA ASN A 891 38.24 18.48 15.53
C ASN A 891 37.54 19.78 15.11
N GLY A 892 37.23 20.68 16.04
CA GLY A 892 36.35 21.83 15.84
C GLY A 892 34.91 21.44 15.48
N VAL A 893 34.13 22.42 15.01
CA VAL A 893 32.73 22.26 14.62
C VAL A 893 32.45 22.95 13.29
N VAL A 894 31.50 22.41 12.51
CA VAL A 894 30.97 23.06 11.31
C VAL A 894 29.56 23.57 11.62
N GLU A 895 29.40 24.89 11.71
CA GLU A 895 28.13 25.54 12.02
C GLU A 895 27.39 25.91 10.73
N ALA A 896 26.09 25.67 10.68
CA ALA A 896 25.22 26.10 9.59
C ALA A 896 25.25 27.62 9.43
N TRP A 897 25.53 28.12 8.22
CA TRP A 897 25.53 29.56 7.94
C TRP A 897 24.30 29.99 7.14
N THR A 898 23.84 29.15 6.20
CA THR A 898 22.52 29.30 5.55
C THR A 898 21.56 28.20 6.00
N GLU A 899 20.26 28.42 5.80
CA GLU A 899 19.28 27.32 5.84
C GLU A 899 19.60 26.30 4.74
N ILE A 900 19.11 25.05 4.90
CA ILE A 900 19.17 24.06 3.83
C ILE A 900 18.20 24.47 2.74
N MET A 901 18.71 24.51 1.51
CA MET A 901 17.95 24.76 0.31
C MET A 901 17.63 23.45 -0.39
N ASP A 902 16.53 23.47 -1.14
CA ASP A 902 16.23 22.50 -2.17
C ASP A 902 17.06 22.85 -3.43
N GLY A 903 17.97 21.95 -3.81
CA GLY A 903 18.81 22.02 -5.00
C GLY A 903 18.31 21.20 -6.18
N THR A 904 17.02 20.84 -6.20
CA THR A 904 16.38 20.16 -7.33
C THR A 904 16.51 21.02 -8.61
N PRO A 905 16.96 20.45 -9.75
CA PRO A 905 17.23 21.18 -11.01
C PRO A 905 16.05 21.93 -11.66
#